data_AF-K0S6X5-F1
#
_entry.id   AF-K0S6X5-F1
#
_cell.length_a   1.000
_cell.length_b   1.000
_cell.length_c   1.000
_cell.angle_alpha   90.00
_cell.angle_beta   90.00
_cell.angle_gamma   90.00
#
_symmetry.space_group_name_H-M   'P 1'
#
loop_
_entity.id
_entity.type
_entity.pdbx_description
1 polymer ?
#
loop_
_entity_poly.entity_id
_entity_poly.type
_entity_poly.pdbx_seq_one_letter_code
_entity_poly.pdbx_strand_id
1 'polypeptide(L)'
;MMPFAFAILALLAALAAAPTSGAAAFIVPIGPSNAGRRAVGDVTRLPPLMMNKRASKRRPAKKSGGGFGKKPRVTSMNIKKRAKPDFAYAGSLRPHEQSPTRLVNPDDILSLPDYAIDGVPKRKGSSTEIEVKTEEDIVKMRRAGRAAREVLDIAGRLAAPGVTTDAIDAAVHAASIERGAYPSPLNYRNFPKSCCTSVNEVICHGIPDSRPLQEGDIVNIDITVYLDGYHGDCSEMFVVGGRESVDEAGQRLIQTTYDCWVQSMQLVRPETNYNVIGNSIQEYVHERGYSTVRSFCGHGIGQVFHTAPNIFHYKINQPLDVMKAGHVFTIEPMICEGDNHPYMWQDDWTATTVDGKRSAQFEHTLLVTDDGVEALTGKIESSPVQWWEEESQFSKGVFLGTSADAVARAKELGNLVKVRDSGRSTNNSGMDVASGCIGGQPQRKGPFVLRGPSAKSLARGRKYLIQLPIEDSFGITPSHDRSCSKKPDTGRTPSVLLCDSRPRSPGLRRRDDSTRFPSAPENLLKPQHNSVEHTFDAELAVVFGLDVKGYNDRSTLGSTDSTEELAGAISRIALGDDVVGEGLPTSDAKAAPSGVIFAGFAIDRIEAGDHTVSLNRNGKPIQKFLWCDNTALPGREYVYTISRMKSVEEVDFEPYGASLSVQVTTENPNDPNSTHGVFFNRGLTGARYVKKFGSHMKYHMLNKFGDKVWKQVINPRKLDPASSKEAREWLSRGLEEALIGFIAQAKDPTYRLLGAVYEFTHVESIDAFAKAVERGVDVKIVRHCKGSYRPKKGKNGKEWIPDSTTESAAKAIDSQPFAKLEDAHKWQHGTFIERKHASGISHNKFIILVCNNRPLQVWTGSTNFTDGGIYGQLNVGHIVRDKKVALQYHQYWTSLAKDIPGRRHAGGDGIQPMDVRNEELQPDLSGPLPLRSIKVMFSPRPTAKMLDWFAERVGEAKTIHFTAAFGVSQPIARVLNGTAAGVSSSALRRSPRLLKRASTLRDGCLRYVLLDNKPSLKTSQKLHQKKPGMVDYYDFRSNETNKIAFGALLDKGSSSEDESLTGLNTFVDFVHTKVLLVDALSDEPLVVTGSANFSEASLEKNDENMLFVKGNTSLADIYLTEYVRVFEHYYSRDMYNRFVSKNEDSDRAWGEPVTDESWTVPYFDPSTQLYKERLLYR
;
A
#
# COMPACT_ATOMS: atom_id res chain seq x y z
N MET A 1 29.70 53.61 19.80
CA MET A 1 29.82 53.52 21.29
C MET A 1 29.19 52.22 21.75
N MET A 2 29.72 51.62 22.82
CA MET A 2 29.09 50.52 23.58
C MET A 2 27.85 51.04 24.36
N PRO A 3 26.97 50.19 24.98
CA PRO A 3 27.19 48.77 25.32
C PRO A 3 26.03 47.79 25.03
N PHE A 4 26.36 46.52 24.74
CA PHE A 4 25.48 45.37 25.03
C PHE A 4 26.23 44.01 25.23
N ALA A 5 27.54 44.05 25.50
CA ALA A 5 28.43 42.89 25.40
C ALA A 5 28.69 42.08 26.70
N PHE A 6 27.93 42.32 27.78
CA PHE A 6 28.28 41.85 29.13
C PHE A 6 27.35 40.81 29.77
N ALA A 7 26.26 40.40 29.10
CA ALA A 7 25.24 39.52 29.70
C ALA A 7 25.50 38.00 29.51
N ILE A 8 26.29 37.60 28.51
CA ILE A 8 26.34 36.20 28.04
C ILE A 8 27.47 35.37 28.68
N LEU A 9 28.60 35.98 29.06
CA LEU A 9 29.72 35.24 29.69
C LEU A 9 29.38 34.68 31.09
N ALA A 10 28.32 35.16 31.75
CA ALA A 10 28.02 34.81 33.14
C ALA A 10 27.34 33.43 33.33
N LEU A 11 26.79 32.82 32.27
CA LEU A 11 25.95 31.62 32.41
C LEU A 11 26.67 30.28 32.15
N LEU A 12 27.88 30.31 31.57
CA LEU A 12 28.65 29.11 31.19
C LEU A 12 29.62 28.61 32.28
N ALA A 13 29.77 29.35 33.39
CA ALA A 13 30.79 29.08 34.41
C ALA A 13 30.32 28.24 35.62
N ALA A 14 29.08 27.75 35.64
CA ALA A 14 28.43 27.29 36.88
C ALA A 14 27.63 25.98 36.77
N LEU A 15 28.26 24.88 36.29
CA LEU A 15 27.67 23.53 36.40
C LEU A 15 28.71 22.38 36.34
N ALA A 16 29.73 22.41 37.20
CA ALA A 16 30.79 21.39 37.24
C ALA A 16 31.32 21.08 38.67
N ALA A 17 30.47 20.61 39.58
CA ALA A 17 30.89 20.03 40.88
C ALA A 17 29.86 19.02 41.47
N ALA A 18 30.37 17.97 42.11
CA ALA A 18 29.64 16.82 42.70
C ALA A 18 29.23 17.06 44.20
N PRO A 19 28.79 16.06 45.03
CA PRO A 19 28.32 14.68 44.81
C PRO A 19 26.99 14.36 45.57
N THR A 20 26.80 13.13 46.08
CA THR A 20 25.50 12.50 46.47
C THR A 20 25.22 12.29 47.97
N SER A 21 23.96 12.51 48.39
CA SER A 21 23.23 11.92 49.54
C SER A 21 21.72 12.32 49.43
N GLY A 22 20.73 11.84 50.19
CA GLY A 22 20.62 10.86 51.29
C GLY A 22 19.16 10.33 51.39
N ALA A 23 18.65 9.88 52.54
CA ALA A 23 17.28 9.30 52.66
C ALA A 23 16.58 9.48 54.03
N ALA A 24 15.22 9.58 54.03
CA ALA A 24 14.27 9.09 55.08
C ALA A 24 12.79 9.40 54.72
N ALA A 25 11.83 8.71 55.34
CA ALA A 25 10.37 8.73 55.02
C ALA A 25 9.51 9.49 56.06
N PHE A 26 8.18 9.65 55.83
CA PHE A 26 7.10 9.21 56.74
C PHE A 26 5.66 9.30 56.12
N ILE A 27 4.59 9.06 56.91
CA ILE A 27 3.31 8.40 56.52
C ILE A 27 2.03 9.27 56.73
N VAL A 28 0.94 8.89 56.05
CA VAL A 28 -0.51 9.30 56.08
C VAL A 28 -1.22 9.11 57.47
N PRO A 29 -2.57 9.27 57.75
CA PRO A 29 -3.81 9.29 56.89
C PRO A 29 -5.06 10.18 57.35
N ILE A 30 -6.24 9.93 56.73
CA ILE A 30 -7.68 10.03 57.21
C ILE A 30 -8.58 11.24 56.74
N GLY A 31 -9.88 10.96 56.47
CA GLY A 31 -11.00 11.86 56.06
C GLY A 31 -12.03 12.14 57.21
N PRO A 32 -13.39 12.20 57.03
CA PRO A 32 -14.23 11.58 55.97
C PRO A 32 -15.58 12.25 55.50
N SER A 33 -16.28 11.59 54.54
CA SER A 33 -17.75 11.34 54.41
C SER A 33 -18.87 12.37 54.06
N ASN A 34 -19.55 12.09 52.93
CA ASN A 34 -21.00 11.75 52.74
C ASN A 34 -22.17 12.76 52.45
N ALA A 35 -23.13 12.19 51.68
CA ALA A 35 -24.62 12.35 51.68
C ALA A 35 -25.33 13.27 50.63
N GLY A 36 -26.59 12.91 50.31
CA GLY A 36 -27.55 13.61 49.42
C GLY A 36 -28.70 12.71 48.94
N ARG A 37 -29.85 13.25 48.46
CA ARG A 37 -30.94 12.51 47.75
C ARG A 37 -31.99 13.42 47.04
N ARG A 38 -32.95 12.75 46.35
CA ARG A 38 -34.02 13.24 45.43
C ARG A 38 -35.25 13.83 46.19
N ALA A 39 -36.41 14.27 45.63
CA ALA A 39 -37.07 13.98 44.33
C ALA A 39 -38.33 14.86 43.98
N VAL A 40 -38.87 14.69 42.75
CA VAL A 40 -40.30 14.88 42.27
C VAL A 40 -40.87 16.31 42.12
N GLY A 41 -41.81 16.53 41.16
CA GLY A 41 -42.56 17.81 41.00
C GLY A 41 -43.71 17.85 39.96
N ASP A 42 -43.41 18.32 38.73
CA ASP A 42 -44.26 18.30 37.50
C ASP A 42 -45.46 19.30 37.35
N VAL A 43 -45.99 19.41 36.11
CA VAL A 43 -47.35 19.83 35.66
C VAL A 43 -47.70 21.34 35.37
N THR A 44 -47.37 21.76 34.12
CA THR A 44 -48.26 22.42 33.09
C THR A 44 -48.52 23.94 32.89
N ARG A 45 -48.50 24.29 31.58
CA ARG A 45 -49.35 25.23 30.76
C ARG A 45 -48.98 26.72 30.57
N LEU A 46 -49.55 27.29 29.50
CA LEU A 46 -49.15 28.43 28.62
C LEU A 46 -50.41 29.23 28.18
N PRO A 47 -50.36 30.33 27.34
CA PRO A 47 -49.27 31.24 26.90
C PRO A 47 -49.63 32.71 27.35
N PRO A 48 -49.85 33.82 26.58
CA PRO A 48 -49.39 34.32 25.24
C PRO A 48 -49.03 35.85 25.17
N LEU A 49 -48.94 36.39 23.93
CA LEU A 49 -49.16 37.80 23.45
C LEU A 49 -48.07 38.92 23.56
N MET A 50 -47.23 38.96 22.51
CA MET A 50 -47.07 40.04 21.49
C MET A 50 -46.36 41.42 21.71
N MET A 51 -45.44 41.67 20.75
CA MET A 51 -45.19 42.89 19.91
C MET A 51 -44.22 44.05 20.28
N ASN A 52 -43.13 44.11 19.48
CA ASN A 52 -42.64 45.25 18.65
C ASN A 52 -42.31 46.64 19.26
N LYS A 53 -41.05 47.11 19.04
CA LYS A 53 -40.71 48.15 18.01
C LYS A 53 -39.18 48.36 17.81
N ARG A 54 -38.81 49.21 16.84
CA ARG A 54 -37.42 49.49 16.33
C ARG A 54 -36.90 50.87 16.81
N ALA A 55 -35.58 51.11 16.83
CA ALA A 55 -34.86 52.01 15.87
C ALA A 55 -33.47 52.57 16.32
N SER A 56 -32.47 52.40 15.45
CA SER A 56 -31.30 53.25 15.08
C SER A 56 -30.62 54.27 16.05
N LYS A 57 -29.27 54.28 16.05
CA LYS A 57 -28.41 55.31 15.38
C LYS A 57 -26.86 55.08 15.48
N ARG A 58 -26.18 55.35 14.35
CA ARG A 58 -24.80 55.84 14.08
C ARG A 58 -23.54 55.37 14.87
N ARG A 59 -22.44 55.16 14.11
CA ARG A 59 -21.02 55.08 14.54
C ARG A 59 -20.46 56.49 14.92
N PRO A 60 -19.32 56.59 15.65
CA PRO A 60 -18.00 56.68 14.99
C PRO A 60 -16.99 55.63 15.52
N ALA A 61 -15.68 55.77 15.23
CA ALA A 61 -14.65 54.80 15.60
C ALA A 61 -13.25 55.42 15.84
N LYS A 62 -12.47 54.87 16.80
CA LYS A 62 -11.01 54.65 16.70
C LYS A 62 -10.44 53.78 17.84
N LYS A 63 -9.21 53.30 17.63
CA LYS A 63 -8.44 52.31 18.42
C LYS A 63 -8.14 52.71 19.87
N SER A 64 -8.03 51.75 20.78
CA SER A 64 -6.79 51.38 21.55
C SER A 64 -7.09 50.59 22.84
N GLY A 65 -6.06 49.96 23.43
CA GLY A 65 -6.08 49.38 24.78
C GLY A 65 -6.51 47.89 24.87
N GLY A 66 -5.57 47.01 25.21
CA GLY A 66 -5.84 45.60 25.55
C GLY A 66 -5.90 45.33 27.06
N GLY A 67 -5.90 44.07 27.49
CA GLY A 67 -5.67 43.75 28.92
C GLY A 67 -6.23 42.43 29.47
N PHE A 68 -5.54 41.32 29.20
CA PHE A 68 -5.36 40.14 30.07
C PHE A 68 -6.53 39.53 30.90
N GLY A 69 -6.67 38.20 30.77
CA GLY A 69 -6.15 37.35 31.85
C GLY A 69 -6.90 36.06 32.24
N LYS A 70 -6.32 34.90 31.88
CA LYS A 70 -5.78 33.92 32.87
C LYS A 70 -5.00 32.76 32.24
N LYS A 71 -3.67 32.88 32.35
CA LYS A 71 -2.58 31.88 32.35
C LYS A 71 -2.95 30.39 32.10
N PRO A 72 -2.35 29.71 31.10
CA PRO A 72 -2.08 28.27 31.20
C PRO A 72 -0.98 28.00 32.24
N ARG A 73 -0.92 26.78 32.78
CA ARG A 73 0.11 26.36 33.75
C ARG A 73 1.12 25.47 33.04
N VAL A 74 2.42 25.80 33.14
CA VAL A 74 3.50 24.98 32.59
C VAL A 74 3.61 23.67 33.38
N THR A 75 3.73 22.55 32.67
CA THR A 75 4.29 21.29 33.19
C THR A 75 5.42 20.88 32.27
N SER A 76 6.63 20.77 32.82
CA SER A 76 7.86 20.52 32.08
C SER A 76 7.87 19.16 31.39
N MET A 77 8.02 19.17 30.06
CA MET A 77 8.66 18.05 29.37
C MET A 77 10.19 18.22 29.54
N ASN A 78 10.90 17.18 29.99
CA ASN A 78 11.88 16.52 29.11
C ASN A 78 12.34 15.15 29.69
N ILE A 79 13.09 14.43 28.85
CA ILE A 79 14.03 13.32 29.13
C ILE A 79 13.47 11.97 29.64
N LYS A 80 13.42 10.97 28.72
CA LYS A 80 14.34 9.80 28.66
C LYS A 80 13.81 8.68 27.76
N LYS A 81 13.88 8.87 26.43
CA LYS A 81 14.04 7.72 25.52
C LYS A 81 15.48 7.20 25.68
N ARG A 82 15.68 6.14 26.47
CA ARG A 82 16.91 5.34 26.33
C ARG A 82 16.89 4.65 24.97
N ALA A 83 18.04 4.60 24.30
CA ALA A 83 18.23 3.68 23.18
C ALA A 83 17.93 2.23 23.64
N LYS A 84 17.34 1.41 22.76
CA LYS A 84 17.32 -0.04 22.98
C LYS A 84 18.77 -0.55 22.91
N PRO A 85 19.19 -1.53 23.75
CA PRO A 85 20.59 -1.96 23.78
C PRO A 85 21.11 -2.51 22.44
N ASP A 86 20.20 -3.03 21.60
CA ASP A 86 20.52 -3.96 20.51
C ASP A 86 20.39 -3.35 19.10
N PHE A 87 20.41 -2.01 18.95
CA PHE A 87 20.54 -1.41 17.61
C PHE A 87 22.00 -1.40 17.16
N ALA A 88 22.30 -2.15 16.11
CA ALA A 88 23.61 -2.19 15.49
C ALA A 88 23.84 -0.94 14.61
N TYR A 89 24.32 0.14 15.24
CA TYR A 89 24.81 1.32 14.51
C TYR A 89 25.98 0.94 13.60
N ALA A 90 25.97 1.40 12.35
CA ALA A 90 27.00 1.09 11.36
C ALA A 90 28.40 1.63 11.74
N GLY A 91 28.47 2.86 12.29
CA GLY A 91 29.72 3.51 12.68
C GLY A 91 29.86 3.76 14.18
N SER A 92 30.53 4.85 14.53
CA SER A 92 30.85 5.29 15.90
C SER A 92 29.77 6.20 16.53
N LEU A 93 29.00 6.92 15.71
CA LEU A 93 28.02 7.90 16.18
C LEU A 93 26.84 7.24 16.87
N ARG A 94 26.29 7.91 17.89
CA ARG A 94 25.10 7.46 18.63
C ARG A 94 24.17 8.67 18.84
N PRO A 95 22.86 8.47 18.96
CA PRO A 95 21.93 9.54 19.33
C PRO A 95 22.01 9.83 20.84
N HIS A 96 21.98 11.10 21.18
CA HIS A 96 21.98 11.65 22.53
C HIS A 96 20.58 12.16 22.94
N GLU A 97 20.49 12.88 24.07
CA GLU A 97 19.21 13.38 24.57
C GLU A 97 18.81 14.67 23.85
N GLN A 98 17.60 14.71 23.27
CA GLN A 98 17.08 15.89 22.55
C GLN A 98 16.40 16.86 23.53
N SER A 99 16.51 18.17 23.31
CA SER A 99 15.62 19.13 23.98
C SER A 99 14.18 19.06 23.41
N PRO A 100 13.15 19.52 24.15
CA PRO A 100 11.77 19.51 23.64
C PRO A 100 11.63 20.35 22.37
N THR A 101 10.71 19.96 21.47
CA THR A 101 10.41 20.70 20.24
C THR A 101 10.11 22.17 20.55
N ARG A 102 10.88 23.07 19.94
CA ARG A 102 10.73 24.52 20.10
C ARG A 102 9.47 24.99 19.41
N LEU A 103 8.65 25.79 20.09
CA LEU A 103 7.37 26.25 19.58
C LEU A 103 7.51 27.64 18.95
N VAL A 104 7.14 27.74 17.67
CA VAL A 104 6.90 29.03 17.03
C VAL A 104 5.58 29.61 17.54
N ASN A 105 5.61 30.87 18.00
CA ASN A 105 4.40 31.63 18.29
C ASN A 105 3.76 32.14 16.97
N PRO A 106 2.48 31.87 16.68
CA PRO A 106 1.84 32.33 15.45
C PRO A 106 1.75 33.86 15.30
N ASP A 107 1.88 34.63 16.38
CA ASP A 107 1.91 36.11 16.30
C ASP A 107 3.30 36.66 15.90
N ASP A 108 4.37 35.84 15.95
CA ASP A 108 5.74 36.26 15.66
C ASP A 108 6.11 36.10 14.16
N ILE A 109 5.30 35.37 13.37
CA ILE A 109 5.59 35.02 11.97
C ILE A 109 4.36 35.24 11.08
N LEU A 110 4.54 35.98 9.97
CA LEU A 110 3.45 36.36 9.05
C LEU A 110 2.95 35.20 8.17
N SER A 111 3.79 34.20 7.88
CA SER A 111 3.44 33.05 7.05
C SER A 111 3.92 31.74 7.68
N LEU A 112 2.97 30.88 8.10
CA LEU A 112 3.26 29.50 8.51
C LEU A 112 3.01 28.55 7.32
N PRO A 113 3.85 27.53 7.10
CA PRO A 113 3.57 26.50 6.10
C PRO A 113 2.40 25.62 6.58
N ASP A 114 1.68 25.01 5.64
CA ASP A 114 0.40 24.35 5.92
C ASP A 114 0.52 23.11 6.83
N TYR A 115 1.72 22.56 6.99
CA TYR A 115 2.05 21.43 7.86
C TYR A 115 2.48 21.82 9.27
N ALA A 116 2.74 23.11 9.56
CA ALA A 116 3.34 23.58 10.82
C ALA A 116 2.61 23.10 12.09
N ILE A 117 1.31 22.82 11.99
CA ILE A 117 0.46 22.41 13.13
C ILE A 117 0.37 20.88 13.29
N ASP A 118 0.15 20.12 12.21
CA ASP A 118 -0.20 18.68 12.29
C ASP A 118 0.85 17.73 11.67
N GLY A 119 1.89 18.30 11.07
CA GLY A 119 3.00 17.63 10.40
C GLY A 119 2.63 16.99 9.06
N VAL A 120 1.59 17.48 8.38
CA VAL A 120 1.10 16.94 7.11
C VAL A 120 1.09 18.04 6.03
N PRO A 121 2.02 18.03 5.06
CA PRO A 121 1.93 18.92 3.91
C PRO A 121 0.68 18.55 3.08
N LYS A 122 -0.24 19.49 2.90
CA LYS A 122 -1.49 19.30 2.13
C LYS A 122 -1.39 19.93 0.74
N ARG A 123 -0.63 21.02 0.61
CA ARG A 123 -0.33 21.69 -0.64
C ARG A 123 0.53 20.76 -1.50
N LYS A 124 -0.13 20.11 -2.44
CA LYS A 124 0.53 19.23 -3.40
C LYS A 124 1.30 20.08 -4.41
N GLY A 125 2.63 19.96 -4.39
CA GLY A 125 3.43 20.20 -5.58
C GLY A 125 3.07 19.17 -6.66
N SER A 126 3.43 19.45 -7.91
CA SER A 126 3.30 18.45 -8.97
C SER A 126 4.45 17.46 -8.88
N SER A 127 4.18 16.19 -9.17
CA SER A 127 5.22 15.15 -9.26
C SER A 127 5.81 15.00 -10.65
N THR A 128 5.34 15.79 -11.63
CA THR A 128 5.75 15.70 -13.05
C THR A 128 5.77 17.04 -13.79
N GLU A 129 5.14 18.09 -13.28
CA GLU A 129 5.09 19.41 -13.91
C GLU A 129 6.04 20.35 -13.17
N ILE A 130 7.01 20.91 -13.90
CA ILE A 130 7.98 21.85 -13.34
C ILE A 130 7.40 23.26 -13.41
N GLU A 131 7.41 23.95 -12.28
CA GLU A 131 6.88 25.31 -12.15
C GLU A 131 7.89 26.33 -12.70
N VAL A 132 7.52 27.02 -13.78
CA VAL A 132 8.20 28.25 -14.23
C VAL A 132 7.75 29.39 -13.32
N LYS A 133 8.66 29.91 -12.51
CA LYS A 133 8.42 31.01 -11.56
C LYS A 133 8.18 32.33 -12.31
N THR A 134 7.26 33.15 -11.81
CA THR A 134 7.13 34.55 -12.26
C THR A 134 8.14 35.44 -11.54
N GLU A 135 8.35 36.68 -12.03
CA GLU A 135 9.19 37.67 -11.33
C GLU A 135 8.78 37.90 -9.87
N GLU A 136 7.47 37.86 -9.56
CA GLU A 136 6.98 38.02 -8.19
C GLU A 136 7.32 36.81 -7.31
N ASP A 137 7.38 35.61 -7.89
CA ASP A 137 7.86 34.40 -7.22
C ASP A 137 9.38 34.46 -7.02
N ILE A 138 10.14 34.85 -8.06
CA ILE A 138 11.60 34.94 -8.04
C ILE A 138 12.08 35.93 -6.98
N VAL A 139 11.46 37.11 -6.85
CA VAL A 139 11.76 38.09 -5.81
C VAL A 139 11.56 37.52 -4.40
N LYS A 140 10.58 36.64 -4.19
CA LYS A 140 10.34 35.98 -2.90
C LYS A 140 11.29 34.82 -2.68
N MET A 141 11.62 34.04 -3.71
CA MET A 141 12.64 32.99 -3.65
C MET A 141 14.02 33.56 -3.30
N ARG A 142 14.45 34.66 -3.94
CA ARG A 142 15.69 35.40 -3.60
C ARG A 142 15.69 35.84 -2.13
N ARG A 143 14.56 36.28 -1.59
CA ARG A 143 14.45 36.70 -0.17
C ARG A 143 14.45 35.52 0.81
N ALA A 144 13.76 34.42 0.50
CA ALA A 144 13.80 33.20 1.30
C ALA A 144 15.20 32.56 1.29
N GLY A 145 15.84 32.46 0.12
CA GLY A 145 17.19 31.92 -0.02
C GLY A 145 18.26 32.77 0.68
N ARG A 146 18.20 34.10 0.56
CA ARG A 146 19.09 35.00 1.32
C ARG A 146 18.89 34.86 2.83
N ALA A 147 17.65 34.63 3.29
CA ALA A 147 17.37 34.38 4.71
C ALA A 147 17.91 33.01 5.17
N ALA A 148 17.82 31.95 4.36
CA ALA A 148 18.44 30.65 4.63
C ALA A 148 19.97 30.78 4.75
N ARG A 149 20.63 31.50 3.82
CA ARG A 149 22.07 31.77 3.87
C ARG A 149 22.50 32.46 5.16
N GLU A 150 21.78 33.49 5.61
CA GLU A 150 22.10 34.18 6.86
C GLU A 150 21.97 33.26 8.09
N VAL A 151 20.99 32.35 8.09
CA VAL A 151 20.80 31.37 9.17
C VAL A 151 21.89 30.29 9.14
N LEU A 152 22.29 29.81 7.94
CA LEU A 152 23.41 28.89 7.76
C LEU A 152 24.75 29.52 8.19
N ASP A 153 24.98 30.78 7.86
CA ASP A 153 26.14 31.55 8.33
C ASP A 153 26.19 31.65 9.88
N ILE A 154 25.05 31.77 10.54
CA ILE A 154 24.97 31.77 12.01
C ILE A 154 25.27 30.38 12.56
N ALA A 155 24.68 29.33 11.97
CA ALA A 155 24.86 27.95 12.39
C ALA A 155 26.30 27.45 12.24
N GLY A 156 26.93 27.71 11.08
CA GLY A 156 28.30 27.31 10.77
C GLY A 156 29.35 27.91 11.71
N ARG A 157 29.14 29.16 12.17
CA ARG A 157 30.01 29.81 13.16
C ARG A 157 29.93 29.18 14.57
N LEU A 158 28.98 28.26 14.81
CA LEU A 158 28.83 27.51 16.05
C LEU A 158 29.38 26.07 15.95
N ALA A 159 29.86 25.63 14.78
CA ALA A 159 30.43 24.29 14.59
C ALA A 159 31.85 24.18 15.18
N ALA A 160 31.95 24.17 16.52
CA ALA A 160 33.20 24.13 17.28
C ALA A 160 33.22 22.98 18.32
N PRO A 161 34.41 22.49 18.72
CA PRO A 161 34.53 21.42 19.71
C PRO A 161 33.75 21.72 21.00
N GLY A 162 32.99 20.74 21.49
CA GLY A 162 32.17 20.85 22.69
C GLY A 162 30.78 21.46 22.50
N VAL A 163 30.50 22.13 21.37
CA VAL A 163 29.14 22.64 21.07
C VAL A 163 28.23 21.48 20.69
N THR A 164 27.02 21.44 21.23
CA THR A 164 26.03 20.40 20.88
C THR A 164 25.21 20.77 19.65
N THR A 165 24.78 19.78 18.87
CA THR A 165 23.91 20.03 17.71
C THR A 165 22.57 20.65 18.11
N ASP A 166 22.01 20.30 19.27
CA ASP A 166 20.82 20.97 19.85
C ASP A 166 21.03 22.47 20.10
N ALA A 167 22.25 22.91 20.43
CA ALA A 167 22.58 24.33 20.57
C ALA A 167 22.65 25.06 19.22
N ILE A 168 23.09 24.36 18.16
CA ILE A 168 23.03 24.86 16.78
C ILE A 168 21.56 25.01 16.34
N ASP A 169 20.70 24.01 16.60
CA ASP A 169 19.24 24.11 16.39
C ASP A 169 18.60 25.27 17.18
N ALA A 170 19.05 25.52 18.42
CA ALA A 170 18.57 26.66 19.20
C ALA A 170 18.86 28.01 18.52
N ALA A 171 20.07 28.17 17.97
CA ALA A 171 20.48 29.37 17.24
C ALA A 171 19.76 29.50 15.89
N VAL A 172 19.66 28.40 15.11
CA VAL A 172 18.93 28.35 13.84
C VAL A 172 17.47 28.74 14.03
N HIS A 173 16.81 28.17 15.05
CA HIS A 173 15.43 28.48 15.38
C HIS A 173 15.27 29.98 15.61
N ALA A 174 16.04 30.55 16.55
CA ALA A 174 15.97 31.97 16.91
C ALA A 174 16.28 32.90 15.72
N ALA A 175 17.33 32.60 14.95
CA ALA A 175 17.73 33.36 13.76
C ALA A 175 16.66 33.31 12.66
N SER A 176 15.89 32.22 12.55
CA SER A 176 14.75 32.13 11.63
C SER A 176 13.61 33.05 12.07
N ILE A 177 13.21 33.02 13.36
CA ILE A 177 12.14 33.89 13.87
C ILE A 177 12.52 35.38 13.76
N GLU A 178 13.78 35.73 14.04
CA GLU A 178 14.32 37.09 13.88
C GLU A 178 14.14 37.64 12.45
N ARG A 179 14.18 36.76 11.45
CA ARG A 179 13.98 37.07 10.01
C ARG A 179 12.51 37.04 9.59
N GLY A 180 11.59 36.82 10.52
CA GLY A 180 10.16 36.62 10.26
C GLY A 180 9.85 35.32 9.49
N ALA A 181 10.77 34.36 9.50
CA ALA A 181 10.71 33.15 8.69
C ALA A 181 10.53 31.89 9.57
N TYR A 182 9.67 30.97 9.12
CA TYR A 182 9.44 29.70 9.82
C TYR A 182 10.54 28.70 9.45
N PRO A 183 11.23 28.05 10.41
CA PRO A 183 12.21 27.01 10.08
C PRO A 183 11.49 25.79 9.50
N SER A 184 11.64 25.55 8.20
CA SER A 184 10.76 24.62 7.46
C SER A 184 10.85 23.17 7.90
N PRO A 185 11.99 22.62 8.34
CA PRO A 185 12.05 21.27 8.88
C PRO A 185 11.13 21.09 10.10
N LEU A 186 10.86 22.14 10.87
CA LEU A 186 10.09 22.04 12.11
C LEU A 186 8.70 21.48 11.88
N ASN A 187 8.41 20.36 12.51
CA ASN A 187 7.18 19.57 12.35
C ASN A 187 6.93 19.07 10.90
N TYR A 188 7.75 19.41 9.89
CA TYR A 188 7.61 18.88 8.55
C TYR A 188 7.68 17.35 8.61
N ARG A 189 6.60 16.69 8.18
CA ARG A 189 6.44 15.24 8.26
C ARG A 189 6.54 14.65 9.70
N ASN A 190 6.54 15.46 10.77
CA ASN A 190 6.92 15.17 12.18
C ASN A 190 8.45 15.17 12.49
N PHE A 191 9.30 15.88 11.74
CA PHE A 191 10.67 16.15 12.19
C PHE A 191 10.67 17.07 13.43
N PRO A 192 11.48 16.80 14.48
CA PRO A 192 11.31 17.44 15.79
C PRO A 192 12.11 18.73 16.01
N LYS A 193 12.93 19.15 15.04
CA LYS A 193 13.94 20.23 15.14
C LYS A 193 13.83 21.22 13.97
N SER A 194 14.65 22.28 14.00
CA SER A 194 14.57 23.44 13.11
C SER A 194 15.53 23.35 11.91
N CYS A 195 16.51 22.46 11.98
CA CYS A 195 17.52 22.13 10.97
C CYS A 195 17.92 20.66 11.10
N CYS A 196 18.63 20.14 10.09
CA CYS A 196 19.36 18.89 10.20
C CYS A 196 20.84 19.16 10.51
N THR A 197 21.47 18.26 11.25
CA THR A 197 22.90 18.29 11.59
C THR A 197 23.48 16.89 11.41
N SER A 198 24.17 16.68 10.29
CA SER A 198 24.61 15.37 9.83
C SER A 198 26.12 15.25 10.02
N VAL A 199 26.55 14.50 11.05
CA VAL A 199 27.96 14.37 11.47
C VAL A 199 28.56 13.07 10.94
N ASN A 200 29.79 13.14 10.42
CA ASN A 200 30.62 12.01 10.00
C ASN A 200 29.90 11.00 9.09
N GLU A 201 29.49 9.84 9.61
CA GLU A 201 28.80 8.80 8.84
C GLU A 201 27.33 9.11 8.53
N VAL A 202 26.74 10.17 9.10
CA VAL A 202 25.40 10.61 8.75
C VAL A 202 25.41 11.28 7.38
N ILE A 203 24.71 10.66 6.43
CA ILE A 203 24.49 11.13 5.06
C ILE A 203 23.68 12.43 5.07
N CYS A 204 22.51 12.41 5.70
CA CYS A 204 21.57 13.54 5.76
C CYS A 204 20.55 13.35 6.91
N HIS A 205 19.72 14.38 7.13
CA HIS A 205 18.60 14.38 8.08
C HIS A 205 18.93 14.05 9.55
N GLY A 206 20.21 14.15 9.97
CA GLY A 206 20.61 13.91 11.36
C GLY A 206 19.89 14.85 12.33
N ILE A 207 19.25 14.31 13.38
CA ILE A 207 18.44 15.12 14.31
C ILE A 207 19.32 15.81 15.36
N PRO A 208 19.27 17.15 15.50
CA PRO A 208 19.94 17.88 16.57
C PRO A 208 19.63 17.37 18.00
N ASP A 209 20.68 17.07 18.76
CA ASP A 209 20.63 16.46 20.09
C ASP A 209 21.81 16.92 21.01
N SER A 210 21.94 16.32 22.19
CA SER A 210 23.00 16.67 23.15
C SER A 210 24.36 15.98 22.92
N ARG A 211 24.69 15.55 21.69
CA ARG A 211 26.06 15.13 21.34
C ARG A 211 26.94 16.37 21.20
N PRO A 212 28.01 16.54 22.00
CA PRO A 212 29.01 17.57 21.72
C PRO A 212 29.78 17.19 20.46
N LEU A 213 29.96 18.14 19.55
CA LEU A 213 30.87 18.00 18.41
C LEU A 213 32.31 17.81 18.91
N GLN A 214 33.05 16.94 18.23
CA GLN A 214 34.41 16.54 18.57
C GLN A 214 35.40 17.14 17.57
N GLU A 215 36.61 17.42 18.02
CA GLU A 215 37.68 17.90 17.14
C GLU A 215 37.99 16.83 16.08
N GLY A 216 37.95 17.23 14.81
CA GLY A 216 38.06 16.33 13.64
C GLY A 216 36.73 15.79 13.11
N ASP A 217 35.59 16.05 13.77
CA ASP A 217 34.27 15.81 13.16
C ASP A 217 34.11 16.66 11.89
N ILE A 218 33.48 16.07 10.87
CA ILE A 218 32.88 16.82 9.76
C ILE A 218 31.36 16.84 9.96
N VAL A 219 30.73 17.99 9.76
CA VAL A 219 29.27 18.15 9.94
C VAL A 219 28.66 18.94 8.80
N ASN A 220 27.69 18.35 8.10
CA ASN A 220 26.76 19.12 7.28
C ASN A 220 25.71 19.76 8.20
N ILE A 221 25.43 21.04 7.99
CA ILE A 221 24.26 21.72 8.58
C ILE A 221 23.33 22.14 7.46
N ASP A 222 22.08 21.72 7.54
CA ASP A 222 21.04 21.87 6.52
C ASP A 222 19.90 22.76 7.02
N ILE A 223 19.61 23.82 6.24
CA ILE A 223 18.81 24.98 6.61
C ILE A 223 17.77 25.31 5.53
N THR A 224 16.51 24.99 5.81
CA THR A 224 15.36 25.56 5.10
C THR A 224 14.64 26.62 5.91
N VAL A 225 14.32 27.76 5.30
CA VAL A 225 13.40 28.75 5.89
C VAL A 225 12.20 29.04 4.99
N TYR A 226 11.03 29.28 5.59
CA TYR A 226 9.79 29.63 4.90
C TYR A 226 9.43 31.09 5.18
N LEU A 227 9.51 31.94 4.15
CA LEU A 227 9.32 33.38 4.24
C LEU A 227 8.38 33.86 3.12
N ASP A 228 7.40 34.70 3.47
CA ASP A 228 6.38 35.27 2.58
C ASP A 228 5.68 34.26 1.64
N GLY A 229 5.57 33.01 2.10
CA GLY A 229 4.90 31.92 1.39
C GLY A 229 5.81 30.95 0.62
N TYR A 230 7.14 31.09 0.70
CA TYR A 230 8.12 30.35 -0.11
C TYR A 230 9.25 29.78 0.76
N HIS A 231 9.69 28.57 0.45
CA HIS A 231 10.86 27.91 1.02
C HIS A 231 12.14 28.32 0.28
N GLY A 232 13.26 28.43 1.00
CA GLY A 232 14.61 28.46 0.43
C GLY A 232 15.51 27.52 1.24
N ASP A 233 16.27 26.67 0.54
CA ASP A 233 17.08 25.55 1.06
C ASP A 233 18.57 25.70 0.74
N CYS A 234 19.42 25.51 1.75
CA CYS A 234 20.85 25.27 1.55
C CYS A 234 21.52 24.54 2.71
N SER A 235 22.63 23.87 2.40
CA SER A 235 23.48 23.18 3.37
C SER A 235 24.96 23.28 3.00
N GLU A 236 25.82 23.28 4.03
CA GLU A 236 27.28 23.31 3.89
C GLU A 236 27.94 22.34 4.87
N MET A 237 29.10 21.81 4.48
CA MET A 237 30.03 21.15 5.39
C MET A 237 30.75 22.17 6.27
N PHE A 238 31.00 21.78 7.52
CA PHE A 238 31.89 22.47 8.46
C PHE A 238 32.84 21.45 9.09
N VAL A 239 34.08 21.88 9.34
CA VAL A 239 35.12 21.04 9.98
C VAL A 239 35.34 21.51 11.41
N VAL A 240 35.07 20.64 12.37
CA VAL A 240 35.07 20.98 13.79
C VAL A 240 36.53 21.02 14.31
N GLY A 241 37.01 22.23 14.56
CA GLY A 241 38.44 22.51 14.86
C GLY A 241 39.22 23.12 13.70
N GLY A 242 38.62 23.24 12.51
CA GLY A 242 39.27 23.77 11.30
C GLY A 242 40.09 22.72 10.53
N ARG A 243 40.63 23.10 9.36
CA ARG A 243 41.19 22.16 8.37
C ARG A 243 42.14 21.10 8.95
N GLU A 244 43.09 21.52 9.76
CA GLU A 244 44.15 20.64 10.29
C GLU A 244 43.64 19.59 11.30
N SER A 245 42.39 19.71 11.81
CA SER A 245 41.83 18.73 12.74
C SER A 245 41.23 17.50 12.05
N VAL A 246 40.88 17.58 10.76
CA VAL A 246 40.38 16.44 9.98
C VAL A 246 41.46 15.86 9.08
N ASP A 247 41.56 14.54 9.05
CA ASP A 247 42.52 13.82 8.21
C ASP A 247 42.34 14.08 6.72
N GLU A 248 43.39 13.78 5.95
CA GLU A 248 43.42 14.01 4.51
C GLU A 248 42.26 13.34 3.73
N ALA A 249 41.71 12.22 4.20
CA ALA A 249 40.59 11.56 3.52
C ALA A 249 39.29 12.34 3.73
N GLY A 250 39.07 12.87 4.95
CA GLY A 250 37.96 13.81 5.21
C GLY A 250 38.12 15.12 4.43
N GLN A 251 39.34 15.65 4.30
CA GLN A 251 39.61 16.80 3.43
C GLN A 251 39.31 16.47 1.95
N ARG A 252 39.84 15.36 1.42
CA ARG A 252 39.60 14.93 0.03
C ARG A 252 38.11 14.65 -0.25
N LEU A 253 37.36 14.10 0.72
CA LEU A 253 35.92 13.89 0.63
C LEU A 253 35.19 15.23 0.46
N ILE A 254 35.45 16.21 1.35
CA ILE A 254 34.82 17.54 1.29
C ILE A 254 35.16 18.25 -0.01
N GLN A 255 36.44 18.27 -0.42
CA GLN A 255 36.86 18.88 -1.70
C GLN A 255 36.17 18.21 -2.89
N THR A 256 36.13 16.88 -2.92
CA THR A 256 35.51 16.12 -4.02
C THR A 256 34.01 16.40 -4.12
N THR A 257 33.33 16.53 -2.97
CA THR A 257 31.90 16.85 -2.88
C THR A 257 31.62 18.28 -3.37
N TYR A 258 32.43 19.26 -2.94
CA TYR A 258 32.30 20.65 -3.39
C TYR A 258 32.58 20.78 -4.90
N ASP A 259 33.65 20.14 -5.38
CA ASP A 259 34.03 20.14 -6.78
C ASP A 259 32.94 19.55 -7.69
N CYS A 260 32.41 18.35 -7.38
CA CYS A 260 31.38 17.72 -8.21
C CYS A 260 30.08 18.54 -8.22
N TRP A 261 29.76 19.15 -7.07
CA TRP A 261 28.63 20.03 -6.91
C TRP A 261 28.76 21.28 -7.79
N VAL A 262 29.85 22.04 -7.66
CA VAL A 262 30.13 23.23 -8.50
C VAL A 262 30.20 22.88 -9.99
N GLN A 263 30.86 21.78 -10.37
CA GLN A 263 30.90 21.29 -11.75
C GLN A 263 29.48 21.06 -12.29
N SER A 264 28.61 20.40 -11.51
CA SER A 264 27.24 20.12 -11.92
C SER A 264 26.39 21.38 -12.07
N MET A 265 26.60 22.39 -11.21
CA MET A 265 25.91 23.68 -11.30
C MET A 265 26.32 24.48 -12.54
N GLN A 266 27.57 24.36 -13.01
CA GLN A 266 28.02 25.01 -14.25
C GLN A 266 27.34 24.46 -15.52
N LEU A 267 26.72 23.28 -15.44
CA LEU A 267 25.90 22.72 -16.52
C LEU A 267 24.46 23.25 -16.53
N VAL A 268 24.03 23.98 -15.50
CA VAL A 268 22.66 24.49 -15.37
C VAL A 268 22.46 25.73 -16.24
N ARG A 269 21.61 25.59 -17.26
CA ARG A 269 21.17 26.65 -18.20
C ARG A 269 19.96 26.14 -19.01
N PRO A 270 19.19 27.02 -19.69
CA PRO A 270 18.09 26.61 -20.55
C PRO A 270 18.47 25.56 -21.61
N GLU A 271 17.49 24.79 -22.05
CA GLU A 271 17.61 23.71 -23.05
C GLU A 271 18.59 22.57 -22.70
N THR A 272 19.05 22.50 -21.45
CA THR A 272 19.91 21.41 -20.94
C THR A 272 19.06 20.37 -20.19
N ASN A 273 19.36 19.08 -20.35
CA ASN A 273 18.60 18.00 -19.71
C ASN A 273 18.97 17.85 -18.22
N TYR A 274 18.00 17.56 -17.35
CA TYR A 274 18.26 17.36 -15.93
C TYR A 274 19.22 16.20 -15.60
N ASN A 275 19.36 15.20 -16.48
CA ASN A 275 20.27 14.07 -16.21
C ASN A 275 21.76 14.43 -16.23
N VAL A 276 22.17 15.57 -16.83
CA VAL A 276 23.59 15.94 -16.90
C VAL A 276 24.19 16.19 -15.52
N ILE A 277 23.37 16.62 -14.55
CA ILE A 277 23.77 16.86 -13.15
C ILE A 277 24.29 15.55 -12.54
N GLY A 278 23.44 14.52 -12.48
CA GLY A 278 23.81 13.22 -11.91
C GLY A 278 24.84 12.43 -12.70
N ASN A 279 24.89 12.62 -14.02
CA ASN A 279 25.94 12.05 -14.86
C ASN A 279 27.31 12.66 -14.48
N SER A 280 27.41 13.98 -14.47
CA SER A 280 28.63 14.73 -14.12
C SER A 280 29.12 14.43 -12.70
N ILE A 281 28.20 14.39 -11.72
CA ILE A 281 28.53 14.06 -10.33
C ILE A 281 29.06 12.63 -10.22
N GLN A 282 28.34 11.62 -10.73
CA GLN A 282 28.77 10.23 -10.57
C GLN A 282 30.11 9.96 -11.26
N GLU A 283 30.32 10.53 -12.46
CA GLU A 283 31.58 10.36 -13.20
C GLU A 283 32.76 10.96 -12.44
N TYR A 284 32.64 12.19 -11.93
CA TYR A 284 33.70 12.84 -11.15
C TYR A 284 34.04 12.08 -9.86
N VAL A 285 33.04 11.63 -9.09
CA VAL A 285 33.30 11.02 -7.76
C VAL A 285 33.77 9.56 -7.87
N HIS A 286 33.29 8.79 -8.85
CA HIS A 286 33.73 7.39 -9.07
C HIS A 286 35.21 7.30 -9.44
N GLU A 287 35.73 8.19 -10.29
CA GLU A 287 37.15 8.28 -10.63
C GLU A 287 38.06 8.48 -9.39
N ARG A 288 37.51 9.09 -8.34
CA ARG A 288 38.22 9.45 -7.10
C ARG A 288 38.00 8.43 -5.98
N GLY A 289 37.32 7.31 -6.27
CA GLY A 289 37.08 6.22 -5.33
C GLY A 289 35.89 6.44 -4.37
N TYR A 290 35.08 7.47 -4.60
CA TYR A 290 33.89 7.77 -3.80
C TYR A 290 32.61 7.31 -4.50
N SER A 291 31.54 7.18 -3.73
CA SER A 291 30.20 6.87 -4.24
C SER A 291 29.23 8.02 -3.99
N THR A 292 28.12 8.05 -4.75
CA THR A 292 27.05 9.05 -4.61
C THR A 292 25.74 8.37 -4.23
N VAL A 293 25.02 8.94 -3.25
CA VAL A 293 23.78 8.36 -2.70
C VAL A 293 22.64 8.40 -3.71
N ARG A 294 21.82 7.35 -3.70
CA ARG A 294 20.72 7.14 -4.67
C ARG A 294 19.31 7.24 -4.07
N SER A 295 19.18 7.17 -2.76
CA SER A 295 17.88 7.20 -2.05
C SER A 295 17.35 8.61 -1.76
N PHE A 296 18.19 9.62 -1.93
CA PHE A 296 17.86 11.03 -1.81
C PHE A 296 18.27 11.76 -3.09
N CYS A 297 17.61 12.88 -3.39
CA CYS A 297 17.74 13.61 -4.63
C CYS A 297 17.29 15.06 -4.41
N GLY A 298 17.87 16.00 -5.15
CA GLY A 298 17.43 17.39 -5.14
C GLY A 298 16.00 17.53 -5.65
N HIS A 299 15.38 18.66 -5.38
CA HIS A 299 13.96 18.86 -5.64
C HIS A 299 13.64 20.27 -6.14
N GLY A 300 12.61 20.39 -6.97
CA GLY A 300 11.92 21.66 -7.20
C GLY A 300 11.44 22.25 -5.87
N ILE A 301 11.52 23.57 -5.73
CA ILE A 301 11.24 24.27 -4.46
C ILE A 301 10.48 25.58 -4.69
N GLY A 302 9.69 25.98 -3.70
CA GLY A 302 9.18 27.33 -3.55
C GLY A 302 7.97 27.38 -2.65
N GLN A 303 6.77 27.57 -3.21
CA GLN A 303 5.54 27.56 -2.41
C GLN A 303 5.20 26.17 -1.80
N VAL A 304 5.95 25.14 -2.18
CA VAL A 304 5.97 23.78 -1.63
C VAL A 304 7.43 23.43 -1.36
N PHE A 305 7.70 22.78 -0.23
CA PHE A 305 9.06 22.45 0.24
C PHE A 305 9.79 21.55 -0.77
N HIS A 306 9.22 20.40 -1.13
CA HIS A 306 9.71 19.56 -2.24
C HIS A 306 8.61 19.35 -3.29
N THR A 307 8.94 19.58 -4.56
CA THR A 307 8.07 19.37 -5.74
C THR A 307 8.94 18.95 -6.95
N ALA A 308 8.36 18.61 -8.09
CA ALA A 308 9.13 18.34 -9.31
C ALA A 308 9.95 19.57 -9.77
N PRO A 309 11.14 19.39 -10.39
CA PRO A 309 11.77 18.12 -10.76
C PRO A 309 12.36 17.36 -9.56
N ASN A 310 12.63 16.07 -9.72
CA ASN A 310 13.61 15.36 -8.90
C ASN A 310 14.99 15.46 -9.60
N ILE A 311 16.03 15.76 -8.85
CA ILE A 311 17.40 15.98 -9.32
C ILE A 311 18.28 14.86 -8.78
N PHE A 312 18.50 13.84 -9.60
CA PHE A 312 19.34 12.71 -9.20
C PHE A 312 20.82 13.09 -9.27
N HIS A 313 21.58 12.81 -8.22
CA HIS A 313 23.04 13.04 -8.16
C HIS A 313 23.86 11.85 -8.68
N TYR A 314 23.20 10.88 -9.31
CA TYR A 314 23.80 9.69 -9.88
C TYR A 314 23.41 9.52 -11.36
N LYS A 315 24.16 8.71 -12.10
CA LYS A 315 24.05 8.62 -13.56
C LYS A 315 22.70 8.04 -14.02
N ILE A 316 21.96 8.80 -14.83
CA ILE A 316 20.70 8.37 -15.46
C ILE A 316 20.90 8.34 -16.98
N ASN A 317 21.00 7.12 -17.53
CA ASN A 317 21.25 6.90 -18.96
C ASN A 317 20.09 7.33 -19.89
N GLN A 318 18.90 7.58 -19.34
CA GLN A 318 17.75 8.10 -20.08
C GLN A 318 17.66 9.64 -19.91
N PRO A 319 17.25 10.40 -20.93
CA PRO A 319 16.95 11.82 -20.76
C PRO A 319 15.75 12.00 -19.82
N LEU A 320 15.88 12.94 -18.88
CA LEU A 320 14.80 13.45 -18.04
C LEU A 320 14.10 14.62 -18.77
N ASP A 321 13.41 15.51 -18.06
CA ASP A 321 12.93 16.77 -18.65
C ASP A 321 14.09 17.77 -18.88
N VAL A 322 13.76 18.95 -19.39
CA VAL A 322 14.70 19.99 -19.82
C VAL A 322 14.55 21.26 -18.97
N MET A 323 15.68 21.84 -18.59
CA MET A 323 15.80 23.10 -17.84
C MET A 323 15.33 24.28 -18.68
N LYS A 324 14.69 25.27 -18.05
CA LYS A 324 14.24 26.52 -18.68
C LYS A 324 14.39 27.67 -17.70
N ALA A 325 14.56 28.89 -18.22
CA ALA A 325 14.54 30.09 -17.40
C ALA A 325 13.30 30.14 -16.49
N GLY A 326 13.49 30.55 -15.25
CA GLY A 326 12.44 30.54 -14.22
C GLY A 326 12.19 29.19 -13.54
N HIS A 327 12.83 28.07 -13.93
CA HIS A 327 12.83 26.86 -13.10
C HIS A 327 13.66 27.09 -11.83
N VAL A 328 13.18 26.62 -10.67
CA VAL A 328 13.91 26.71 -9.38
C VAL A 328 13.92 25.36 -8.65
N PHE A 329 15.11 24.87 -8.30
CA PHE A 329 15.35 23.55 -7.71
C PHE A 329 16.65 23.48 -6.90
N THR A 330 16.80 22.47 -6.03
CA THR A 330 18.03 22.18 -5.27
C THR A 330 18.97 21.26 -6.04
N ILE A 331 20.30 21.43 -5.85
CA ILE A 331 21.31 20.40 -6.15
C ILE A 331 22.05 20.12 -4.85
N GLU A 332 21.96 18.89 -4.35
CA GLU A 332 22.33 18.46 -2.98
C GLU A 332 23.10 17.12 -2.94
N PRO A 333 24.22 16.94 -3.67
CA PRO A 333 24.95 15.68 -3.75
C PRO A 333 25.48 15.24 -2.39
N MET A 334 25.08 14.04 -1.98
CA MET A 334 25.59 13.35 -0.80
C MET A 334 26.59 12.29 -1.27
N ILE A 335 27.87 12.48 -0.93
CA ILE A 335 29.01 11.68 -1.40
C ILE A 335 29.64 10.93 -0.22
N CYS A 336 30.00 9.67 -0.40
CA CYS A 336 30.45 8.77 0.68
C CYS A 336 31.83 8.15 0.40
N GLU A 337 32.63 7.92 1.45
CA GLU A 337 33.94 7.21 1.41
C GLU A 337 33.84 5.69 1.13
N GLY A 338 32.65 5.20 0.76
CA GLY A 338 32.34 3.78 0.80
C GLY A 338 31.03 3.43 0.14
N ASP A 339 30.18 2.70 0.84
CA ASP A 339 28.87 2.31 0.33
C ASP A 339 27.88 3.50 0.31
N ASN A 340 27.01 3.55 -0.70
CA ASN A 340 26.02 4.60 -0.91
C ASN A 340 24.57 4.21 -0.52
N HIS A 341 24.36 3.00 0.00
CA HIS A 341 23.08 2.58 0.57
C HIS A 341 22.91 3.19 1.98
N PRO A 342 21.81 3.94 2.24
CA PRO A 342 21.57 4.52 3.54
C PRO A 342 21.05 3.49 4.55
N TYR A 343 21.57 3.58 5.77
CA TYR A 343 21.13 2.85 6.95
C TYR A 343 20.34 3.80 7.87
N MET A 344 19.02 3.65 7.90
CA MET A 344 18.13 4.54 8.68
C MET A 344 18.14 4.17 10.17
N TRP A 345 18.30 5.18 11.03
CA TRP A 345 18.21 5.02 12.49
C TRP A 345 16.77 4.88 13.01
N GLN A 346 16.63 4.45 14.27
CA GLN A 346 15.34 4.29 14.97
C GLN A 346 14.61 5.60 15.32
N ASP A 347 15.09 6.73 14.81
CA ASP A 347 14.40 8.03 14.84
C ASP A 347 13.65 8.35 13.54
N ASP A 348 13.83 7.50 12.52
CA ASP A 348 13.17 7.55 11.20
C ASP A 348 13.56 8.75 10.32
N TRP A 349 14.67 9.41 10.67
CA TRP A 349 15.23 10.56 9.95
C TRP A 349 16.72 10.41 9.69
N THR A 350 17.53 10.19 10.73
CA THR A 350 18.98 10.12 10.62
C THR A 350 19.37 8.95 9.71
N ALA A 351 19.92 9.25 8.54
CA ALA A 351 20.42 8.29 7.57
C ALA A 351 21.94 8.23 7.67
N THR A 352 22.54 7.08 8.01
CA THR A 352 24.01 6.90 7.93
C THR A 352 24.41 6.11 6.69
N THR A 353 25.69 6.08 6.35
CA THR A 353 26.27 5.01 5.53
C THR A 353 26.03 3.65 6.20
N VAL A 354 25.96 2.58 5.40
CA VAL A 354 25.83 1.20 5.91
C VAL A 354 27.17 0.60 6.35
N ASP A 355 28.30 1.13 5.85
CA ASP A 355 29.66 0.71 6.24
C ASP A 355 30.28 1.57 7.35
N GLY A 356 29.56 2.60 7.84
CA GLY A 356 29.99 3.45 8.96
C GLY A 356 31.09 4.45 8.63
N LYS A 357 31.47 4.61 7.35
CA LYS A 357 32.41 5.66 6.92
C LYS A 357 31.71 7.00 6.67
N ARG A 358 32.49 8.07 6.43
CA ARG A 358 31.95 9.42 6.35
C ARG A 358 31.20 9.69 5.05
N SER A 359 30.28 10.65 5.15
CA SER A 359 29.56 11.27 4.04
C SER A 359 29.73 12.79 4.10
N ALA A 360 29.61 13.46 2.96
CA ALA A 360 29.58 14.92 2.86
C ALA A 360 28.48 15.38 1.89
N GLN A 361 27.93 16.57 2.13
CA GLN A 361 26.87 17.19 1.33
C GLN A 361 27.07 18.71 1.26
N PHE A 362 26.84 19.29 0.07
CA PHE A 362 26.70 20.72 -0.17
C PHE A 362 25.42 20.97 -0.96
N GLU A 363 24.78 22.11 -0.74
CA GLU A 363 23.50 22.40 -1.39
C GLU A 363 23.20 23.87 -1.62
N HIS A 364 22.60 24.14 -2.78
CA HIS A 364 21.97 25.42 -3.10
C HIS A 364 20.61 25.23 -3.77
N THR A 365 19.65 26.07 -3.38
CA THR A 365 18.52 26.45 -4.22
C THR A 365 19.01 27.30 -5.39
N LEU A 366 18.76 26.84 -6.62
CA LEU A 366 19.21 27.45 -7.87
C LEU A 366 18.03 27.96 -8.70
N LEU A 367 18.19 29.13 -9.32
CA LEU A 367 17.32 29.66 -10.37
C LEU A 367 18.02 29.53 -11.72
N VAL A 368 17.36 28.92 -12.69
CA VAL A 368 17.79 29.00 -14.10
C VAL A 368 17.44 30.37 -14.65
N THR A 369 18.42 31.08 -15.21
CA THR A 369 18.24 32.36 -15.91
C THR A 369 18.24 32.15 -17.43
N ASP A 370 17.99 33.19 -18.22
CA ASP A 370 18.05 33.09 -19.69
C ASP A 370 19.47 32.76 -20.21
N ASP A 371 20.50 33.16 -19.47
CA ASP A 371 21.92 33.04 -19.81
C ASP A 371 22.66 31.92 -19.04
N GLY A 372 22.08 31.36 -17.99
CA GLY A 372 22.77 30.42 -17.09
C GLY A 372 22.00 30.06 -15.81
N VAL A 373 22.65 30.26 -14.67
CA VAL A 373 22.11 29.97 -13.33
C VAL A 373 22.48 31.04 -12.30
N GLU A 374 21.62 31.24 -11.31
CA GLU A 374 21.83 32.07 -10.11
C GLU A 374 21.60 31.22 -8.85
N ALA A 375 22.56 31.22 -7.91
CA ALA A 375 22.42 30.57 -6.62
C ALA A 375 21.68 31.46 -5.62
N LEU A 376 20.38 31.21 -5.42
CA LEU A 376 19.51 32.01 -4.56
C LEU A 376 19.89 31.96 -3.07
N THR A 377 20.68 30.95 -2.69
CA THR A 377 21.23 30.68 -1.36
C THR A 377 22.75 30.79 -1.29
N GLY A 378 23.35 31.36 -2.33
CA GLY A 378 24.79 31.64 -2.39
C GLY A 378 25.25 32.64 -1.33
N LYS A 379 26.56 32.72 -1.13
CA LYS A 379 27.18 33.51 -0.05
C LYS A 379 26.91 35.01 -0.15
N ILE A 380 27.03 35.67 1.01
CA ILE A 380 26.90 37.11 1.19
C ILE A 380 28.19 37.68 1.82
N GLU A 381 28.27 39.00 1.99
CA GLU A 381 29.47 39.72 2.45
C GLU A 381 30.00 39.25 3.81
N SER A 382 29.12 38.69 4.65
CA SER A 382 29.45 38.20 5.98
C SER A 382 29.75 36.70 6.03
N SER A 383 29.53 35.96 4.94
CA SER A 383 29.71 34.51 4.92
C SER A 383 31.19 34.13 5.00
N PRO A 384 31.57 33.15 5.84
CA PRO A 384 32.95 32.68 5.87
C PRO A 384 33.28 31.95 4.56
N VAL A 385 34.42 32.31 3.95
CA VAL A 385 35.00 31.56 2.84
C VAL A 385 35.85 30.42 3.40
N GLN A 386 35.74 29.26 2.77
CA GLN A 386 36.33 28.00 3.19
C GLN A 386 37.39 27.55 2.18
N TRP A 387 38.41 26.84 2.66
CA TRP A 387 39.59 26.47 1.85
C TRP A 387 39.23 25.69 0.57
N TRP A 388 38.16 24.90 0.58
CA TRP A 388 37.73 24.15 -0.60
C TRP A 388 37.16 25.00 -1.73
N GLU A 389 36.70 26.23 -1.43
CA GLU A 389 36.28 27.22 -2.43
C GLU A 389 37.50 27.89 -3.09
N GLU A 390 38.59 28.06 -2.34
CA GLU A 390 39.85 28.63 -2.84
C GLU A 390 40.64 27.61 -3.69
N GLU A 391 40.56 26.33 -3.31
CA GLU A 391 41.29 25.22 -3.94
C GLU A 391 40.51 24.51 -5.06
N SER A 392 39.22 24.79 -5.24
CA SER A 392 38.41 24.12 -6.27
C SER A 392 38.94 24.35 -7.68
N GLN A 393 38.97 23.27 -8.46
CA GLN A 393 39.43 23.28 -9.84
C GLN A 393 38.38 23.82 -10.84
N PHE A 394 37.09 23.84 -10.45
CA PHE A 394 36.00 24.30 -11.30
C PHE A 394 35.63 25.76 -11.10
N SER A 395 35.83 26.32 -9.90
CA SER A 395 35.67 27.76 -9.65
C SER A 395 36.65 28.20 -8.58
N LYS A 396 37.26 29.38 -8.75
CA LYS A 396 38.23 29.91 -7.78
C LYS A 396 37.59 30.99 -6.93
N GLY A 397 37.34 30.65 -5.66
CA GLY A 397 36.52 31.43 -4.74
C GLY A 397 35.05 31.04 -4.84
N VAL A 398 34.18 31.90 -4.29
CA VAL A 398 32.75 31.64 -4.17
C VAL A 398 32.08 31.50 -5.54
N PHE A 399 31.58 30.30 -5.86
CA PHE A 399 30.67 30.09 -6.98
C PHE A 399 29.24 30.51 -6.61
N LEU A 400 28.64 31.41 -7.40
CA LEU A 400 27.24 31.86 -7.23
C LEU A 400 26.36 31.55 -8.45
N GLY A 401 26.89 30.85 -9.45
CA GLY A 401 26.26 30.68 -10.75
C GLY A 401 27.00 31.37 -11.89
N THR A 402 26.33 31.41 -13.03
CA THR A 402 26.88 31.85 -14.34
C THR A 402 26.13 33.04 -14.95
N SER A 403 24.97 33.43 -14.39
CA SER A 403 24.23 34.61 -14.85
C SER A 403 25.02 35.91 -14.65
N ALA A 404 24.69 36.95 -15.41
CA ALA A 404 25.36 38.25 -15.30
C ALA A 404 25.40 38.80 -13.85
N ASP A 405 24.29 38.71 -13.11
CA ASP A 405 24.18 39.16 -11.72
C ASP A 405 24.99 38.28 -10.76
N ALA A 406 24.92 36.96 -10.92
CA ALA A 406 25.72 36.01 -10.14
C ALA A 406 27.24 36.24 -10.33
N VAL A 407 27.67 36.47 -11.57
CA VAL A 407 29.08 36.73 -11.92
C VAL A 407 29.54 38.12 -11.47
N ALA A 408 28.67 39.12 -11.46
CA ALA A 408 28.96 40.42 -10.85
C ALA A 408 29.17 40.27 -9.33
N ARG A 409 28.24 39.59 -8.65
CA ARG A 409 28.27 39.36 -7.21
C ARG A 409 29.44 38.47 -6.76
N ALA A 410 29.79 37.45 -7.53
CA ALA A 410 30.93 36.58 -7.23
C ALA A 410 32.27 37.37 -7.26
N LYS A 411 32.38 38.41 -8.10
CA LYS A 411 33.53 39.32 -8.11
C LYS A 411 33.58 40.22 -6.89
N GLU A 412 32.42 40.68 -6.37
CA GLU A 412 32.37 41.45 -5.11
C GLU A 412 32.90 40.61 -3.94
N LEU A 413 32.43 39.37 -3.80
CA LEU A 413 32.88 38.46 -2.74
C LEU A 413 34.33 38.00 -2.95
N GLY A 414 34.74 37.74 -4.20
CA GLY A 414 36.13 37.41 -4.54
C GLY A 414 37.14 38.51 -4.22
N ASN A 415 36.70 39.76 -4.14
CA ASN A 415 37.53 40.87 -3.65
C ASN A 415 37.71 40.86 -2.11
N LEU A 416 36.79 40.25 -1.35
CA LEU A 416 36.94 40.05 0.10
C LEU A 416 37.98 38.96 0.43
N VAL A 417 38.14 37.97 -0.46
CA VAL A 417 39.10 36.86 -0.30
C VAL A 417 40.56 37.31 -0.45
N LYS A 418 40.82 38.37 -1.23
CA LYS A 418 42.19 38.84 -1.55
C LYS A 418 42.82 39.74 -0.47
N VAL A 419 42.93 39.24 0.76
CA VAL A 419 43.73 39.87 1.82
C VAL A 419 44.65 38.87 2.54
N ARG A 420 45.49 38.17 1.77
CA ARG A 420 46.74 37.53 2.25
C ARG A 420 47.72 37.27 1.11
N ASP A 421 48.75 38.10 1.02
CA ASP A 421 49.90 37.91 0.12
C ASP A 421 50.92 36.93 0.73
N SER A 422 51.43 35.99 -0.07
CA SER A 422 52.88 35.67 -0.23
C SER A 422 53.20 34.30 -0.90
N GLY A 423 52.93 34.22 -2.20
CA GLY A 423 53.73 33.53 -3.24
C GLY A 423 54.36 32.12 -3.04
N ARG A 424 53.91 31.17 -3.88
CA ARG A 424 54.81 30.31 -4.69
C ARG A 424 54.12 29.85 -5.99
N SER A 425 54.82 29.12 -6.86
CA SER A 425 54.51 29.06 -8.31
C SER A 425 54.55 27.66 -8.96
N THR A 426 54.17 27.65 -10.26
CA THR A 426 54.68 26.79 -11.37
C THR A 426 54.21 25.33 -11.57
N ASN A 427 53.42 25.13 -12.65
CA ASN A 427 53.66 24.23 -13.82
C ASN A 427 52.93 22.87 -14.03
N ASN A 428 52.22 22.78 -15.20
CA ASN A 428 52.25 21.73 -16.26
C ASN A 428 51.74 20.27 -15.99
N SER A 429 51.30 19.45 -16.97
CA SER A 429 50.79 19.63 -18.37
C SER A 429 50.39 18.30 -19.07
N GLY A 430 49.38 18.27 -19.97
CA GLY A 430 49.47 17.55 -21.27
C GLY A 430 48.59 16.30 -21.63
N MET A 431 47.75 16.45 -22.68
CA MET A 431 47.51 15.55 -23.86
C MET A 431 46.86 14.13 -23.82
N ASP A 432 45.58 14.05 -24.24
CA ASP A 432 45.06 13.64 -25.59
C ASP A 432 44.96 12.18 -26.20
N VAL A 433 43.70 11.81 -26.56
CA VAL A 433 43.08 11.00 -27.68
C VAL A 433 43.31 9.49 -28.07
N ALA A 434 42.14 8.81 -28.32
CA ALA A 434 41.71 8.03 -29.53
C ALA A 434 41.73 6.46 -29.68
N SER A 435 40.53 5.84 -29.59
CA SER A 435 39.82 4.85 -30.47
C SER A 435 40.50 3.71 -31.32
N GLY A 436 39.89 2.49 -31.35
CA GLY A 436 39.97 1.51 -32.48
C GLY A 436 39.52 0.04 -32.20
N CYS A 437 38.86 -0.66 -33.15
CA CYS A 437 38.20 -2.01 -32.97
C CYS A 437 38.81 -3.17 -33.81
N ILE A 438 38.42 -4.47 -33.56
CA ILE A 438 37.96 -5.54 -34.54
C ILE A 438 38.16 -7.04 -34.09
N GLY A 439 37.08 -7.87 -34.13
CA GLY A 439 36.94 -9.20 -34.82
C GLY A 439 37.43 -10.59 -34.26
N GLY A 440 36.59 -11.65 -34.32
CA GLY A 440 36.94 -13.11 -34.16
C GLY A 440 35.73 -14.11 -34.07
N GLN A 441 35.85 -15.43 -34.42
CA GLN A 441 34.69 -16.40 -34.46
C GLN A 441 35.03 -17.96 -34.28
N PRO A 442 34.17 -19.03 -34.51
CA PRO A 442 33.90 -20.15 -33.53
C PRO A 442 33.89 -21.63 -34.08
N GLN A 443 33.34 -22.66 -33.34
CA GLN A 443 32.45 -23.79 -33.87
C GLN A 443 32.06 -25.00 -32.92
N ARG A 444 30.75 -25.42 -32.91
CA ARG A 444 30.07 -26.79 -33.01
C ARG A 444 30.42 -28.02 -32.07
N LYS A 445 29.64 -29.13 -31.85
CA LYS A 445 28.25 -29.69 -32.10
C LYS A 445 28.02 -31.09 -31.41
N GLY A 446 26.79 -31.54 -31.05
CA GLY A 446 26.39 -33.02 -30.95
C GLY A 446 25.32 -33.50 -29.91
N PRO A 447 24.31 -34.39 -30.22
CA PRO A 447 23.25 -34.91 -29.29
C PRO A 447 22.86 -36.45 -29.34
N PHE A 448 21.91 -37.00 -28.50
CA PHE A 448 20.81 -38.02 -28.82
C PHE A 448 20.03 -38.77 -27.64
N VAL A 449 18.79 -38.35 -27.24
CA VAL A 449 17.41 -38.96 -27.41
C VAL A 449 16.91 -40.39 -26.87
N LEU A 450 15.95 -40.40 -25.89
CA LEU A 450 14.63 -41.16 -25.69
C LEU A 450 14.33 -42.61 -25.11
N ARG A 451 13.25 -42.69 -24.25
CA ARG A 451 12.09 -43.67 -24.05
C ARG A 451 11.95 -44.70 -22.85
N GLY A 452 10.69 -44.89 -22.34
CA GLY A 452 10.19 -45.81 -21.25
C GLY A 452 9.37 -47.07 -21.72
N PRO A 453 8.29 -47.64 -21.08
CA PRO A 453 7.39 -47.20 -19.94
C PRO A 453 6.72 -48.32 -19.01
N SER A 454 5.64 -47.99 -18.24
CA SER A 454 4.46 -48.82 -17.72
C SER A 454 4.21 -49.00 -16.18
N ALA A 455 2.97 -49.38 -15.73
CA ALA A 455 2.42 -49.15 -14.36
C ALA A 455 1.21 -50.04 -13.90
N LYS A 456 0.75 -49.99 -12.60
CA LYS A 456 -0.67 -50.19 -12.12
C LYS A 456 -1.04 -50.06 -10.58
N SER A 457 -2.08 -49.23 -10.30
CA SER A 457 -3.29 -49.40 -9.42
C SER A 457 -3.35 -49.34 -7.85
N LEU A 458 -4.39 -48.60 -7.36
CA LEU A 458 -5.36 -48.87 -6.24
C LEU A 458 -5.36 -48.16 -4.84
N ALA A 459 -5.73 -46.87 -4.84
CA ALA A 459 -6.81 -46.19 -4.06
C ALA A 459 -7.12 -46.46 -2.55
N ARG A 460 -7.08 -45.37 -1.74
CA ARG A 460 -8.25 -44.70 -1.10
C ARG A 460 -7.85 -43.42 -0.32
N GLY A 461 -8.62 -42.33 -0.41
CA GLY A 461 -8.34 -41.04 0.25
C GLY A 461 -9.60 -40.24 0.64
N ARG A 462 -9.43 -39.18 1.45
CA ARG A 462 -10.53 -38.35 1.99
C ARG A 462 -11.20 -37.50 0.90
N LYS A 463 -12.52 -37.26 1.03
CA LYS A 463 -13.27 -36.35 0.16
C LYS A 463 -13.03 -34.88 0.55
N TYR A 464 -12.32 -34.14 -0.29
CA TYR A 464 -12.29 -32.68 -0.29
C TYR A 464 -13.40 -32.14 -1.24
N LEU A 465 -14.06 -31.04 -0.88
CA LEU A 465 -15.31 -30.53 -1.50
C LEU A 465 -15.34 -28.98 -1.54
N ILE A 466 -15.03 -28.35 -2.69
CA ILE A 466 -14.78 -26.88 -2.81
C ILE A 466 -15.39 -26.24 -4.10
N GLN A 467 -16.19 -25.16 -4.01
CA GLN A 467 -17.19 -24.70 -5.03
C GLN A 467 -16.68 -23.88 -6.28
N LEU A 468 -17.44 -23.81 -7.43
CA LEU A 468 -17.69 -22.52 -8.21
C LEU A 468 -17.33 -22.13 -9.75
N PRO A 469 -18.07 -22.02 -10.95
CA PRO A 469 -19.22 -22.64 -11.77
C PRO A 469 -18.98 -23.64 -12.97
N ILE A 470 -20.03 -24.36 -13.46
CA ILE A 470 -20.09 -25.12 -14.76
C ILE A 470 -20.72 -24.29 -15.92
N GLU A 471 -20.28 -24.49 -17.18
CA GLU A 471 -20.98 -24.08 -18.41
C GLU A 471 -21.76 -25.23 -19.09
N ASP A 472 -22.94 -24.94 -19.64
CA ASP A 472 -23.68 -25.81 -20.57
C ASP A 472 -23.37 -25.46 -22.03
N SER A 473 -23.18 -26.49 -22.86
CA SER A 473 -22.70 -26.40 -24.24
C SER A 473 -23.66 -25.69 -25.22
N PHE A 474 -23.12 -24.82 -26.08
CA PHE A 474 -23.55 -24.69 -27.49
C PHE A 474 -22.42 -24.16 -28.37
N GLY A 475 -22.25 -24.72 -29.58
CA GLY A 475 -21.15 -24.38 -30.48
C GLY A 475 -21.59 -23.90 -31.87
N ILE A 476 -20.66 -23.19 -32.51
CA ILE A 476 -20.48 -23.05 -33.97
C ILE A 476 -21.54 -22.21 -34.74
N THR A 477 -21.15 -20.94 -34.98
CA THR A 477 -21.29 -20.09 -36.20
C THR A 477 -22.51 -20.21 -37.14
N PRO A 478 -22.94 -19.07 -37.71
CA PRO A 478 -22.48 -18.70 -39.06
C PRO A 478 -21.93 -17.26 -39.10
N SER A 479 -20.71 -17.00 -39.58
CA SER A 479 -20.37 -16.84 -41.02
C SER A 479 -21.32 -15.91 -41.80
N HIS A 480 -20.80 -14.76 -42.23
CA HIS A 480 -21.34 -14.00 -43.37
C HIS A 480 -20.20 -13.72 -44.37
N ASP A 481 -20.57 -13.68 -45.64
CA ASP A 481 -19.70 -13.74 -46.81
C ASP A 481 -19.95 -12.50 -47.69
N ARG A 482 -18.98 -12.13 -48.55
CA ARG A 482 -19.04 -11.08 -49.59
C ARG A 482 -19.25 -9.62 -49.13
N SER A 483 -18.97 -8.59 -49.94
CA SER A 483 -17.94 -8.42 -51.00
C SER A 483 -17.83 -6.95 -51.47
N CYS A 484 -16.74 -6.62 -52.15
CA CYS A 484 -16.63 -5.61 -53.22
C CYS A 484 -17.23 -4.19 -53.07
N SER A 485 -16.33 -3.25 -52.72
CA SER A 485 -15.84 -2.21 -53.64
C SER A 485 -16.58 -0.86 -53.84
N LYS A 486 -15.74 0.16 -54.09
CA LYS A 486 -15.95 1.46 -54.77
C LYS A 486 -16.58 2.65 -54.01
N LYS A 487 -15.79 3.74 -54.08
CA LYS A 487 -16.01 5.18 -53.84
C LYS A 487 -17.45 5.72 -53.68
N PRO A 488 -17.66 6.72 -52.80
CA PRO A 488 -18.62 7.80 -53.02
C PRO A 488 -18.02 8.96 -53.84
N ASP A 489 -18.85 9.72 -54.54
CA ASP A 489 -18.58 11.11 -54.95
C ASP A 489 -19.91 11.90 -55.01
N THR A 490 -19.86 13.21 -54.80
CA THR A 490 -20.93 14.24 -54.87
C THR A 490 -22.40 13.87 -54.56
N GLY A 491 -22.97 14.50 -53.52
CA GLY A 491 -24.05 15.48 -53.76
C GLY A 491 -25.51 15.19 -53.34
N ARG A 492 -25.97 16.01 -52.37
CA ARG A 492 -27.37 16.49 -52.14
C ARG A 492 -28.43 15.56 -51.49
N THR A 493 -29.41 16.26 -50.91
CA THR A 493 -30.55 15.91 -50.05
C THR A 493 -31.86 15.76 -50.85
N PRO A 494 -33.04 15.38 -50.26
CA PRO A 494 -33.34 14.76 -48.94
C PRO A 494 -34.40 13.60 -48.97
N SER A 495 -34.78 13.13 -47.77
CA SER A 495 -36.16 12.78 -47.32
C SER A 495 -36.93 11.50 -47.73
N VAL A 496 -37.42 10.79 -46.67
CA VAL A 496 -38.84 10.39 -46.42
C VAL A 496 -39.38 8.94 -46.73
N LEU A 497 -39.75 8.25 -45.62
CA LEU A 497 -40.83 7.25 -45.36
C LEU A 497 -40.82 5.73 -45.80
N LEU A 498 -41.07 4.89 -44.77
CA LEU A 498 -42.05 3.75 -44.63
C LEU A 498 -41.81 2.31 -45.17
N CYS A 499 -42.07 1.33 -44.26
CA CYS A 499 -42.84 0.05 -44.37
C CYS A 499 -42.47 -1.06 -45.40
N ASP A 500 -42.77 -2.36 -45.19
CA ASP A 500 -43.17 -3.16 -44.01
C ASP A 500 -42.92 -4.68 -44.24
N SER A 501 -43.19 -5.52 -43.23
CA SER A 501 -43.63 -6.94 -43.30
C SER A 501 -42.77 -8.03 -43.97
N ARG A 502 -42.16 -8.90 -43.15
CA ARG A 502 -42.56 -10.33 -42.84
C ARG A 502 -43.34 -11.16 -43.91
N PRO A 503 -43.37 -12.52 -43.85
CA PRO A 503 -42.49 -13.52 -43.19
C PRO A 503 -42.29 -14.89 -43.94
N ARG A 504 -41.64 -15.87 -43.26
CA ARG A 504 -41.73 -17.37 -43.35
C ARG A 504 -40.61 -18.20 -44.02
N SER A 505 -40.48 -19.42 -43.47
CA SER A 505 -39.49 -20.51 -43.67
C SER A 505 -40.08 -21.63 -44.59
N PRO A 506 -39.52 -22.88 -44.73
CA PRO A 506 -38.24 -23.48 -44.24
C PRO A 506 -37.46 -24.42 -45.24
N GLY A 507 -36.26 -24.90 -44.85
CA GLY A 507 -35.97 -26.36 -44.88
C GLY A 507 -34.83 -26.98 -45.73
N LEU A 508 -33.95 -27.76 -45.05
CA LEU A 508 -33.44 -29.11 -45.42
C LEU A 508 -32.53 -29.38 -46.66
N ARG A 509 -31.22 -29.65 -46.45
CA ARG A 509 -30.55 -31.00 -46.48
C ARG A 509 -29.00 -30.94 -46.43
N ARG A 510 -28.35 -32.09 -46.15
CA ARG A 510 -26.87 -32.34 -46.15
C ARG A 510 -26.44 -33.13 -47.40
N ARG A 511 -25.16 -33.03 -47.79
CA ARG A 511 -24.23 -34.19 -47.96
C ARG A 511 -22.78 -33.77 -48.22
N ASP A 512 -21.86 -34.70 -47.91
CA ASP A 512 -20.41 -34.64 -48.07
C ASP A 512 -19.97 -35.19 -49.46
N ASP A 513 -18.76 -34.84 -49.93
CA ASP A 513 -17.62 -35.79 -50.06
C ASP A 513 -16.30 -35.05 -50.45
N SER A 514 -15.22 -35.82 -50.59
CA SER A 514 -13.79 -35.48 -50.75
C SER A 514 -13.34 -35.28 -52.22
N THR A 515 -12.19 -34.67 -52.54
CA THR A 515 -10.87 -35.36 -52.61
C THR A 515 -9.71 -34.48 -53.13
N ARG A 516 -8.46 -34.89 -52.81
CA ARG A 516 -7.16 -34.79 -53.57
C ARG A 516 -6.30 -33.49 -53.60
N PHE A 517 -4.99 -33.77 -53.51
CA PHE A 517 -3.76 -32.96 -53.67
C PHE A 517 -3.23 -33.02 -55.14
N PRO A 518 -2.29 -32.16 -55.66
CA PRO A 518 -0.85 -32.18 -55.28
C PRO A 518 0.06 -30.92 -55.49
N SER A 519 1.28 -31.02 -54.93
CA SER A 519 2.57 -30.38 -55.33
C SER A 519 2.82 -28.87 -55.12
N ALA A 520 4.10 -28.53 -54.90
CA ALA A 520 4.64 -27.19 -54.55
C ALA A 520 5.69 -26.70 -55.59
N PRO A 521 6.28 -25.49 -55.45
CA PRO A 521 7.55 -25.38 -54.69
C PRO A 521 7.79 -24.09 -53.87
N GLU A 522 8.88 -24.12 -53.11
CA GLU A 522 9.76 -23.08 -52.50
C GLU A 522 9.45 -21.58 -52.78
N ASN A 523 9.65 -20.63 -51.83
CA ASN A 523 10.93 -20.39 -51.13
C ASN A 523 10.86 -19.59 -49.80
N LEU A 524 11.85 -19.89 -48.93
CA LEU A 524 12.49 -19.08 -47.87
C LEU A 524 11.79 -17.84 -47.25
N LEU A 525 11.56 -17.89 -45.93
CA LEU A 525 12.24 -17.03 -44.93
C LEU A 525 12.14 -17.64 -43.51
N LYS A 526 13.06 -17.29 -42.60
CA LYS A 526 13.18 -17.90 -41.26
C LYS A 526 12.57 -17.03 -40.16
N PRO A 527 11.83 -17.60 -39.19
CA PRO A 527 11.69 -17.03 -37.85
C PRO A 527 12.84 -17.53 -36.94
N GLN A 528 13.37 -16.65 -36.08
CA GLN A 528 14.18 -17.02 -34.92
C GLN A 528 13.55 -16.41 -33.65
N HIS A 529 13.71 -17.12 -32.52
CA HIS A 529 13.32 -16.71 -31.16
C HIS A 529 11.84 -16.34 -30.92
N ASN A 530 11.05 -17.36 -30.56
CA ASN A 530 9.82 -17.24 -29.78
C ASN A 530 9.86 -18.25 -28.62
N SER A 531 9.52 -17.84 -27.38
CA SER A 531 8.69 -18.60 -26.41
C SER A 531 8.77 -18.03 -24.97
N VAL A 532 7.77 -17.22 -24.57
CA VAL A 532 7.37 -17.04 -23.14
C VAL A 532 5.83 -17.11 -23.06
N GLU A 533 5.32 -18.22 -23.58
CA GLU A 533 3.92 -18.60 -23.84
C GLU A 533 3.78 -20.10 -23.56
N HIS A 534 2.76 -20.65 -22.92
CA HIS A 534 1.61 -20.10 -22.17
C HIS A 534 1.26 -21.07 -21.02
N THR A 535 0.47 -20.63 -20.03
CA THR A 535 -0.62 -21.43 -19.39
C THR A 535 -1.48 -20.51 -18.52
N PHE A 536 -2.62 -20.05 -19.04
CA PHE A 536 -3.63 -19.29 -18.28
C PHE A 536 -5.02 -19.49 -18.88
N ASP A 537 -5.94 -20.16 -18.19
CA ASP A 537 -7.36 -19.78 -18.17
C ASP A 537 -8.15 -20.50 -17.07
N ALA A 538 -9.39 -20.04 -16.82
CA ALA A 538 -10.42 -20.58 -15.91
C ALA A 538 -9.96 -21.04 -14.50
N GLU A 539 -10.21 -20.22 -13.47
CA GLU A 539 -9.39 -20.27 -12.24
C GLU A 539 -10.16 -20.37 -10.90
N LEU A 540 -10.26 -21.59 -10.36
CA LEU A 540 -10.43 -21.83 -8.91
C LEU A 540 -9.08 -22.26 -8.30
N ALA A 541 -8.80 -21.81 -7.08
CA ALA A 541 -7.71 -22.38 -6.28
C ALA A 541 -8.12 -23.72 -5.65
N VAL A 542 -7.17 -24.61 -5.37
CA VAL A 542 -7.34 -25.79 -4.50
C VAL A 542 -6.08 -25.95 -3.67
N VAL A 543 -6.18 -25.79 -2.35
CA VAL A 543 -5.03 -25.79 -1.44
C VAL A 543 -4.75 -27.20 -0.91
N PHE A 544 -3.50 -27.63 -1.02
CA PHE A 544 -3.01 -28.91 -0.49
C PHE A 544 -1.78 -28.70 0.38
N GLY A 545 -1.63 -29.53 1.40
CA GLY A 545 -0.36 -29.73 2.11
C GLY A 545 0.12 -31.18 1.99
N LEU A 546 1.41 -31.40 2.24
CA LEU A 546 2.09 -32.69 2.16
C LEU A 546 2.78 -32.99 3.51
N ASP A 547 2.38 -34.06 4.21
CA ASP A 547 2.98 -34.44 5.50
C ASP A 547 3.98 -35.58 5.39
N VAL A 548 5.21 -35.32 5.82
CA VAL A 548 6.33 -36.27 5.89
C VAL A 548 6.51 -36.71 7.34
N LYS A 549 6.04 -37.92 7.66
CA LYS A 549 6.28 -38.60 8.95
C LYS A 549 7.56 -39.45 8.91
N GLY A 550 8.67 -38.84 9.32
CA GLY A 550 9.94 -39.55 9.56
C GLY A 550 10.85 -38.95 10.64
N TYR A 551 10.74 -37.65 10.94
CA TYR A 551 11.84 -36.92 11.59
C TYR A 551 11.80 -36.72 13.12
N ASN A 552 10.69 -37.03 13.80
CA ASN A 552 10.41 -36.43 15.12
C ASN A 552 10.15 -37.41 16.27
N ASP A 553 10.21 -38.73 16.05
CA ASP A 553 9.86 -39.69 17.11
C ASP A 553 11.11 -40.20 17.85
N ARG A 554 11.38 -39.60 19.01
CA ARG A 554 12.11 -40.29 20.09
C ARG A 554 11.08 -40.91 21.03
N SER A 555 11.12 -42.24 21.10
CA SER A 555 10.34 -43.12 22.00
C SER A 555 8.83 -43.27 21.74
N THR A 556 8.53 -44.14 20.78
CA THR A 556 7.63 -45.30 20.94
C THR A 556 6.29 -45.08 21.64
N LEU A 557 5.19 -45.11 20.87
CA LEU A 557 4.10 -46.10 21.01
C LEU A 557 3.02 -45.86 19.94
N GLY A 558 2.55 -46.93 19.30
CA GLY A 558 1.61 -46.83 18.17
C GLY A 558 0.15 -47.11 18.51
N SER A 559 -0.75 -46.57 17.68
CA SER A 559 -2.09 -47.12 17.45
C SER A 559 -2.47 -46.85 15.99
N THR A 560 -2.69 -47.91 15.22
CA THR A 560 -2.84 -47.86 13.75
C THR A 560 -3.98 -46.97 13.27
N ASP A 561 -3.69 -45.99 12.41
CA ASP A 561 -4.70 -45.30 11.62
C ASP A 561 -4.17 -44.93 10.22
N SER A 562 -5.09 -44.89 9.24
CA SER A 562 -4.82 -44.77 7.80
C SER A 562 -4.04 -43.52 7.37
N THR A 563 -4.07 -42.45 8.17
CA THR A 563 -3.24 -41.26 7.94
C THR A 563 -1.75 -41.50 8.20
N GLU A 564 -1.37 -42.51 8.97
CA GLU A 564 0.05 -42.86 9.18
C GLU A 564 0.64 -43.59 7.97
N GLU A 565 -0.15 -44.41 7.28
CA GLU A 565 0.25 -45.00 6.00
C GLU A 565 0.41 -43.91 4.93
N LEU A 566 -0.48 -42.93 4.88
CA LEU A 566 -0.39 -41.82 3.92
C LEU A 566 0.82 -40.92 4.20
N ALA A 567 0.99 -40.45 5.43
CA ALA A 567 2.12 -39.58 5.80
C ALA A 567 3.47 -40.33 5.83
N GLY A 568 3.45 -41.64 6.07
CA GLY A 568 4.62 -42.51 5.95
C GLY A 568 4.94 -42.87 4.49
N ALA A 569 3.95 -42.99 3.61
CA ALA A 569 4.15 -43.09 2.16
C ALA A 569 4.73 -41.78 1.62
N ILE A 570 4.13 -40.63 1.94
CA ILE A 570 4.70 -39.31 1.62
C ILE A 570 6.12 -39.16 2.21
N SER A 571 6.39 -39.71 3.40
CA SER A 571 7.75 -39.67 3.96
C SER A 571 8.77 -40.52 3.21
N ARG A 572 8.42 -41.74 2.79
CA ARG A 572 9.27 -42.56 1.90
C ARG A 572 9.45 -41.87 0.54
N ILE A 573 8.38 -41.25 0.02
CA ILE A 573 8.38 -40.45 -1.21
C ILE A 573 9.14 -39.11 -1.05
N ALA A 574 9.50 -38.67 0.16
CA ALA A 574 10.22 -37.41 0.41
C ALA A 574 11.61 -37.55 1.07
N LEU A 575 11.97 -38.74 1.58
CA LEU A 575 13.29 -39.04 2.16
C LEU A 575 13.97 -40.25 1.50
N GLY A 576 13.21 -41.13 0.83
CA GLY A 576 13.72 -42.33 0.17
C GLY A 576 13.61 -43.56 1.08
N ASP A 577 13.49 -44.74 0.47
CA ASP A 577 13.25 -45.99 1.23
C ASP A 577 14.47 -46.44 2.08
N ASP A 578 15.68 -45.93 1.78
CA ASP A 578 16.91 -46.21 2.54
C ASP A 578 17.09 -45.36 3.80
N VAL A 579 16.34 -44.26 3.98
CA VAL A 579 16.52 -43.32 5.11
C VAL A 579 15.66 -43.73 6.31
N VAL A 580 16.02 -44.89 6.89
CA VAL A 580 15.45 -45.41 8.14
C VAL A 580 16.54 -45.45 9.22
N GLY A 581 16.85 -44.29 9.80
CA GLY A 581 17.84 -44.13 10.86
C GLY A 581 17.76 -42.76 11.54
N GLU A 582 18.09 -42.67 12.83
CA GLU A 582 17.92 -41.45 13.63
C GLU A 582 18.95 -40.35 13.30
N GLY A 583 18.47 -39.12 13.10
CA GLY A 583 19.30 -37.90 13.04
C GLY A 583 18.93 -37.00 11.86
N LEU A 584 18.87 -35.67 12.07
CA LEU A 584 18.62 -34.67 11.02
C LEU A 584 19.54 -34.89 9.80
N PRO A 585 19.14 -34.47 8.58
CA PRO A 585 20.03 -34.55 7.42
C PRO A 585 21.20 -33.59 7.68
N THR A 586 22.35 -34.14 8.08
CA THR A 586 23.60 -33.39 8.13
C THR A 586 24.10 -33.16 6.71
N SER A 587 25.12 -32.32 6.57
CA SER A 587 25.93 -32.22 5.34
C SER A 587 26.53 -33.56 4.86
N ASP A 588 26.48 -34.59 5.72
CA ASP A 588 27.12 -35.89 5.54
C ASP A 588 26.09 -37.02 5.39
N ALA A 589 24.86 -36.68 5.00
CA ALA A 589 23.87 -37.66 4.55
C ALA A 589 24.51 -38.55 3.47
N LYS A 590 24.53 -39.86 3.70
CA LYS A 590 25.32 -40.81 2.89
C LYS A 590 25.03 -40.62 1.40
N ALA A 591 26.10 -40.38 0.65
CA ALA A 591 26.01 -39.96 -0.75
C ALA A 591 25.01 -40.79 -1.56
N ALA A 592 24.08 -40.08 -2.20
CA ALA A 592 23.25 -40.65 -3.26
C ALA A 592 24.15 -41.30 -4.33
N PRO A 593 23.66 -42.32 -5.09
CA PRO A 593 24.41 -42.93 -6.17
C PRO A 593 25.02 -41.86 -7.08
N SER A 594 26.34 -41.87 -7.23
CA SER A 594 27.14 -40.71 -7.65
C SER A 594 26.63 -40.10 -8.97
N GLY A 595 26.00 -38.93 -8.87
CA GLY A 595 25.41 -38.21 -10.01
C GLY A 595 23.88 -38.07 -9.98
N VAL A 596 23.15 -38.66 -9.02
CA VAL A 596 21.69 -38.44 -8.89
C VAL A 596 21.38 -37.24 -8.01
N ILE A 597 20.52 -36.36 -8.53
CA ILE A 597 20.14 -35.03 -8.04
C ILE A 597 18.65 -35.07 -7.66
N PHE A 598 18.27 -34.77 -6.42
CA PHE A 598 16.90 -34.89 -5.92
C PHE A 598 16.31 -33.54 -5.54
N ALA A 599 15.30 -33.08 -6.30
CA ALA A 599 14.95 -31.66 -6.35
C ALA A 599 13.46 -31.32 -6.14
N GLY A 600 12.61 -32.24 -5.68
CA GLY A 600 11.24 -31.92 -5.24
C GLY A 600 10.14 -32.72 -5.92
N PHE A 601 9.00 -32.09 -6.22
CA PHE A 601 7.77 -32.79 -6.68
C PHE A 601 7.27 -32.35 -8.07
N ALA A 602 6.66 -33.30 -8.80
CA ALA A 602 5.74 -33.04 -9.90
C ALA A 602 4.30 -33.28 -9.46
N ILE A 603 3.36 -32.51 -9.99
CA ILE A 603 1.96 -32.52 -9.59
C ILE A 603 1.08 -32.42 -10.83
N ASP A 604 0.45 -33.54 -11.19
CA ASP A 604 -0.37 -33.67 -12.39
C ASP A 604 -1.85 -33.85 -12.04
N ARG A 605 -2.74 -33.05 -12.64
CA ARG A 605 -4.18 -33.14 -12.45
C ARG A 605 -4.82 -33.89 -13.62
N ILE A 606 -5.53 -34.97 -13.32
CA ILE A 606 -6.41 -35.66 -14.27
C ILE A 606 -7.84 -35.18 -14.04
N GLU A 607 -8.49 -34.68 -15.10
CA GLU A 607 -9.94 -34.43 -15.12
C GLU A 607 -10.69 -35.67 -15.64
N ALA A 608 -11.96 -35.84 -15.26
CA ALA A 608 -12.81 -36.95 -15.71
C ALA A 608 -12.98 -36.99 -17.24
N GLY A 609 -12.08 -37.69 -17.92
CA GLY A 609 -11.95 -37.78 -19.38
C GLY A 609 -10.50 -37.94 -19.87
N ASP A 610 -9.62 -38.50 -19.03
CA ASP A 610 -8.19 -38.78 -19.27
C ASP A 610 -7.29 -37.56 -19.65
N HIS A 611 -7.83 -36.34 -19.66
CA HIS A 611 -7.02 -35.14 -19.89
C HIS A 611 -6.16 -34.83 -18.65
N THR A 612 -4.84 -34.95 -18.82
CA THR A 612 -3.85 -34.70 -17.77
C THR A 612 -3.21 -33.33 -17.97
N VAL A 613 -3.24 -32.49 -16.93
CA VAL A 613 -2.67 -31.14 -16.88
C VAL A 613 -1.59 -31.09 -15.81
N SER A 614 -0.33 -30.89 -16.19
CA SER A 614 0.75 -30.71 -15.22
C SER A 614 0.71 -29.30 -14.63
N LEU A 615 0.90 -29.18 -13.31
CA LEU A 615 0.96 -27.90 -12.61
C LEU A 615 2.40 -27.36 -12.49
N ASN A 616 3.40 -28.16 -12.91
CA ASN A 616 4.81 -27.81 -12.87
C ASN A 616 5.17 -26.80 -13.96
N ARG A 617 5.70 -25.65 -13.55
CA ARG A 617 6.12 -24.58 -14.46
C ARG A 617 7.36 -25.01 -15.23
N ASN A 618 7.25 -25.07 -16.56
CA ASN A 618 8.34 -25.38 -17.47
C ASN A 618 9.06 -26.71 -17.14
N GLY A 619 8.36 -27.68 -16.55
CA GLY A 619 8.92 -28.97 -16.10
C GLY A 619 9.76 -28.92 -14.81
N LYS A 620 10.07 -27.74 -14.26
CA LYS A 620 10.84 -27.61 -13.02
C LYS A 620 10.07 -28.17 -11.81
N PRO A 621 10.74 -28.81 -10.83
CA PRO A 621 10.09 -29.39 -9.67
C PRO A 621 9.57 -28.34 -8.67
N ILE A 622 8.57 -28.71 -7.89
CA ILE A 622 7.97 -27.90 -6.82
C ILE A 622 8.67 -28.21 -5.49
N GLN A 623 9.34 -27.19 -4.92
CA GLN A 623 10.12 -27.26 -3.68
C GLN A 623 9.39 -26.62 -2.48
N LYS A 624 8.12 -26.97 -2.30
CA LYS A 624 7.30 -26.43 -1.20
C LYS A 624 6.12 -27.36 -0.88
N PHE A 625 5.90 -27.61 0.41
CA PHE A 625 4.93 -28.62 0.88
C PHE A 625 3.47 -28.15 0.83
N LEU A 626 3.23 -26.84 0.75
CA LEU A 626 1.91 -26.21 0.57
C LEU A 626 1.76 -25.79 -0.91
N TRP A 627 0.69 -26.13 -1.62
CA TRP A 627 0.51 -25.68 -3.01
C TRP A 627 -0.95 -25.40 -3.38
N CYS A 628 -1.14 -24.71 -4.52
CA CYS A 628 -2.44 -24.27 -5.03
C CYS A 628 -2.55 -24.59 -6.53
N ASP A 629 -3.44 -25.51 -6.92
CA ASP A 629 -3.93 -25.51 -8.31
C ASP A 629 -4.86 -24.32 -8.47
N ASN A 630 -4.45 -23.30 -9.24
CA ASN A 630 -5.27 -22.11 -9.51
C ASN A 630 -6.12 -22.23 -10.78
N THR A 631 -6.31 -23.44 -11.34
CA THR A 631 -6.99 -23.69 -12.63
C THR A 631 -8.10 -24.74 -12.55
N ALA A 632 -8.57 -25.06 -11.34
CA ALA A 632 -9.61 -26.07 -11.16
C ALA A 632 -11.00 -25.53 -11.57
N LEU A 633 -11.87 -26.43 -12.05
CA LEU A 633 -13.29 -26.14 -12.28
C LEU A 633 -14.16 -26.76 -11.15
N PRO A 634 -14.97 -25.98 -10.41
CA PRO A 634 -16.39 -26.24 -10.13
C PRO A 634 -17.10 -27.52 -10.59
N GLY A 635 -17.81 -28.17 -9.66
CA GLY A 635 -18.73 -29.28 -9.98
C GLY A 635 -18.08 -30.48 -10.69
N ARG A 636 -16.75 -30.55 -10.72
CA ARG A 636 -15.94 -31.61 -11.34
C ARG A 636 -15.38 -32.55 -10.28
N GLU A 637 -14.78 -33.61 -10.77
CA GLU A 637 -13.96 -34.50 -10.00
C GLU A 637 -12.56 -34.54 -10.62
N TYR A 638 -11.56 -34.38 -9.76
CA TYR A 638 -10.15 -34.33 -10.10
C TYR A 638 -9.37 -35.40 -9.36
N VAL A 639 -8.38 -35.98 -10.03
CA VAL A 639 -7.35 -36.80 -9.40
C VAL A 639 -6.01 -36.11 -9.59
N TYR A 640 -5.48 -35.54 -8.51
CA TYR A 640 -4.15 -34.94 -8.48
C TYR A 640 -3.13 -36.02 -8.11
N THR A 641 -2.09 -36.21 -8.91
CA THR A 641 -1.01 -37.17 -8.64
C THR A 641 0.28 -36.42 -8.36
N ILE A 642 0.77 -36.53 -7.13
CA ILE A 642 2.05 -35.99 -6.67
C ILE A 642 3.12 -37.07 -6.84
N SER A 643 4.13 -36.81 -7.65
CA SER A 643 5.30 -37.68 -7.90
C SER A 643 6.57 -36.99 -7.40
N ARG A 644 7.54 -37.73 -6.86
CA ARG A 644 8.89 -37.17 -6.56
C ARG A 644 9.66 -37.00 -7.87
N MET A 645 10.57 -36.03 -7.93
CA MET A 645 11.40 -35.71 -9.09
C MET A 645 12.88 -35.85 -8.76
N LYS A 646 13.63 -36.47 -9.68
CA LYS A 646 15.10 -36.51 -9.70
C LYS A 646 15.61 -35.92 -11.01
N SER A 647 16.92 -35.71 -11.10
CA SER A 647 17.65 -35.69 -12.38
C SER A 647 19.04 -36.33 -12.23
N VAL A 648 19.80 -36.33 -13.32
CA VAL A 648 21.21 -36.72 -13.42
C VAL A 648 22.06 -35.54 -13.95
N GLU A 649 21.42 -34.48 -14.47
CA GLU A 649 22.01 -33.22 -14.90
C GLU A 649 21.12 -32.07 -14.37
N GLU A 650 21.59 -30.82 -14.28
CA GLU A 650 20.84 -29.74 -13.59
C GLU A 650 19.61 -29.19 -14.37
N VAL A 651 19.10 -29.92 -15.38
CA VAL A 651 18.10 -29.43 -16.36
C VAL A 651 16.90 -30.36 -16.61
N ASP A 652 17.10 -31.68 -16.73
CA ASP A 652 16.04 -32.61 -17.19
C ASP A 652 15.47 -33.44 -16.01
N PHE A 653 14.48 -32.89 -15.31
CA PHE A 653 13.86 -33.57 -14.16
C PHE A 653 12.81 -34.62 -14.59
N GLU A 654 12.89 -35.84 -14.05
CA GLU A 654 11.94 -36.94 -14.31
C GLU A 654 11.30 -37.52 -13.02
N PRO A 655 10.06 -38.04 -13.09
CA PRO A 655 9.41 -38.72 -11.98
C PRO A 655 10.17 -39.95 -11.48
N TYR A 656 10.23 -40.14 -10.16
CA TYR A 656 10.95 -41.23 -9.52
C TYR A 656 10.29 -41.71 -8.22
N GLY A 657 10.46 -42.99 -7.90
CA GLY A 657 9.85 -43.63 -6.73
C GLY A 657 8.34 -43.80 -6.88
N ALA A 658 7.65 -43.94 -5.74
CA ALA A 658 6.19 -43.99 -5.71
C ALA A 658 5.56 -42.59 -5.84
N SER A 659 4.30 -42.55 -6.29
CA SER A 659 3.49 -41.34 -6.37
C SER A 659 2.20 -41.48 -5.55
N LEU A 660 1.65 -40.34 -5.13
CA LEU A 660 0.42 -40.24 -4.34
C LEU A 660 -0.69 -39.62 -5.20
N SER A 661 -1.80 -40.33 -5.39
CA SER A 661 -3.02 -39.77 -6.00
C SER A 661 -4.04 -39.33 -4.94
N VAL A 662 -4.51 -38.08 -5.02
CA VAL A 662 -5.54 -37.47 -4.16
C VAL A 662 -6.75 -37.11 -5.02
N GLN A 663 -7.93 -37.59 -4.61
CA GLN A 663 -9.20 -37.34 -5.28
C GLN A 663 -9.92 -36.14 -4.63
N VAL A 664 -10.26 -35.14 -5.43
CA VAL A 664 -10.94 -33.91 -4.98
C VAL A 664 -12.19 -33.69 -5.81
N THR A 665 -13.31 -33.46 -5.14
CA THR A 665 -14.54 -33.00 -5.78
C THR A 665 -14.63 -31.49 -5.63
N THR A 666 -15.02 -30.78 -6.68
CA THR A 666 -15.41 -29.37 -6.56
C THR A 666 -16.94 -29.25 -6.45
N GLU A 667 -17.41 -28.35 -5.60
CA GLU A 667 -18.83 -28.19 -5.23
C GLU A 667 -19.54 -27.20 -6.21
N ASN A 668 -20.88 -27.19 -6.25
CA ASN A 668 -21.75 -26.44 -7.19
C ASN A 668 -22.19 -25.00 -6.78
N PRO A 669 -21.67 -23.82 -7.23
CA PRO A 669 -22.52 -22.17 -6.66
C PRO A 669 -24.06 -22.07 -6.50
N ASN A 670 -24.77 -22.90 -7.22
CA ASN A 670 -26.12 -22.71 -7.74
C ASN A 670 -26.91 -23.99 -7.45
N ASP A 671 -26.29 -25.00 -6.82
CA ASP A 671 -27.01 -26.05 -6.15
C ASP A 671 -28.04 -25.38 -5.22
N PRO A 672 -29.35 -25.49 -5.52
CA PRO A 672 -30.38 -24.82 -4.73
C PRO A 672 -30.51 -25.43 -3.33
N ASN A 673 -29.88 -26.59 -3.09
CA ASN A 673 -29.86 -27.28 -1.80
C ASN A 673 -28.74 -26.80 -0.89
N SER A 674 -27.64 -26.24 -1.42
CA SER A 674 -26.55 -25.71 -0.59
C SER A 674 -26.97 -24.43 0.14
N THR A 675 -26.62 -24.31 1.42
CA THR A 675 -27.04 -23.18 2.27
C THR A 675 -26.40 -21.86 1.84
N HIS A 676 -25.25 -21.93 1.17
CA HIS A 676 -24.54 -20.78 0.61
C HIS A 676 -24.18 -21.04 -0.87
N GLY A 677 -24.20 -19.99 -1.68
CA GLY A 677 -23.37 -19.89 -2.88
C GLY A 677 -22.38 -18.75 -2.67
N VAL A 678 -21.08 -18.98 -2.86
CA VAL A 678 -20.02 -17.99 -2.58
C VAL A 678 -19.24 -17.67 -3.83
N PHE A 679 -19.25 -16.39 -4.20
CA PHE A 679 -18.70 -15.89 -5.46
C PHE A 679 -17.60 -14.89 -5.14
N PHE A 680 -16.36 -15.20 -5.51
CA PHE A 680 -15.26 -14.23 -5.47
C PHE A 680 -14.95 -13.79 -6.89
N ASN A 681 -14.74 -12.49 -7.11
CA ASN A 681 -14.14 -12.04 -8.37
C ASN A 681 -12.64 -12.39 -8.43
N ARG A 682 -11.94 -12.12 -9.53
CA ARG A 682 -10.51 -12.46 -9.62
C ARG A 682 -9.62 -11.64 -8.67
N GLY A 683 -10.00 -10.40 -8.37
CA GLY A 683 -9.13 -9.43 -7.72
C GLY A 683 -7.91 -9.05 -8.58
N LEU A 684 -7.22 -7.97 -8.22
CA LEU A 684 -6.27 -7.33 -9.14
C LEU A 684 -4.92 -8.04 -9.25
N THR A 685 -4.82 -8.91 -10.27
CA THR A 685 -3.58 -9.50 -10.76
C THR A 685 -3.25 -8.89 -12.12
N GLY A 686 -2.84 -7.61 -12.12
CA GLY A 686 -2.66 -6.77 -13.30
C GLY A 686 -1.90 -7.44 -14.45
N ALA A 687 -0.77 -8.09 -14.16
CA ALA A 687 0.04 -8.79 -15.16
C ALA A 687 -0.73 -9.89 -15.91
N ARG A 688 -1.61 -10.64 -15.22
CA ARG A 688 -2.42 -11.71 -15.83
C ARG A 688 -3.50 -11.14 -16.76
N TYR A 689 -4.13 -10.04 -16.34
CA TYR A 689 -5.13 -9.33 -17.13
C TYR A 689 -4.50 -8.65 -18.36
N VAL A 690 -3.33 -8.00 -18.20
CA VAL A 690 -2.54 -7.45 -19.30
C VAL A 690 -2.07 -8.56 -20.25
N LYS A 691 -1.63 -9.72 -19.74
CA LYS A 691 -1.21 -10.84 -20.60
C LYS A 691 -2.36 -11.45 -21.41
N LYS A 692 -3.58 -11.57 -20.85
CA LYS A 692 -4.73 -12.10 -21.60
C LYS A 692 -5.35 -11.07 -22.56
N PHE A 693 -5.57 -9.84 -22.13
CA PHE A 693 -6.32 -8.84 -22.92
C PHE A 693 -5.45 -7.77 -23.59
N GLY A 694 -4.13 -7.80 -23.39
CA GLY A 694 -3.14 -6.87 -23.96
C GLY A 694 -3.07 -6.87 -25.49
N SER A 695 -3.44 -7.98 -26.12
CA SER A 695 -3.62 -8.07 -27.58
C SER A 695 -4.64 -7.06 -28.13
N HIS A 696 -5.59 -6.61 -27.30
CA HIS A 696 -6.60 -5.61 -27.65
C HIS A 696 -6.14 -4.16 -27.40
N MET A 697 -4.87 -3.93 -27.03
CA MET A 697 -4.29 -2.58 -26.88
C MET A 697 -4.31 -1.81 -28.20
N LYS A 698 -5.29 -0.90 -28.33
CA LYS A 698 -5.28 0.14 -29.37
C LYS A 698 -4.70 1.43 -28.79
N TYR A 699 -3.80 2.07 -29.54
CA TYR A 699 -3.10 3.29 -29.15
C TYR A 699 -4.08 4.45 -28.84
N HIS A 700 -4.25 4.80 -27.57
CA HIS A 700 -5.25 5.78 -27.12
C HIS A 700 -4.75 6.82 -26.11
N MET A 701 -3.55 7.35 -26.34
CA MET A 701 -3.32 8.78 -26.16
C MET A 701 -2.36 9.28 -27.24
N LEU A 702 -2.70 10.41 -27.85
CA LEU A 702 -1.69 11.24 -28.48
C LEU A 702 -1.07 12.11 -27.39
N ASN A 703 0.25 12.31 -27.41
CA ASN A 703 0.88 13.35 -26.62
C ASN A 703 0.47 14.75 -27.14
N LYS A 704 0.99 15.81 -26.53
CA LYS A 704 0.75 17.20 -26.94
C LYS A 704 1.26 17.58 -28.35
N PHE A 705 1.93 16.66 -29.04
CA PHE A 705 2.51 16.84 -30.39
C PHE A 705 1.80 16.00 -31.47
N GLY A 706 0.97 15.02 -31.09
CA GLY A 706 0.26 14.13 -32.01
C GLY A 706 0.77 12.67 -32.04
N ASP A 707 1.78 12.32 -31.24
CA ASP A 707 2.39 10.98 -31.24
C ASP A 707 1.67 10.01 -30.31
N LYS A 708 1.49 8.77 -30.79
CA LYS A 708 0.85 7.68 -30.03
C LYS A 708 1.74 7.18 -28.88
N VAL A 709 1.34 7.42 -27.64
CA VAL A 709 2.04 6.93 -26.44
C VAL A 709 1.43 5.62 -25.95
N TRP A 710 2.28 4.67 -25.57
CA TRP A 710 1.87 3.42 -24.93
C TRP A 710 1.36 3.66 -23.50
N LYS A 711 0.24 3.03 -23.15
CA LYS A 711 -0.25 2.98 -21.76
C LYS A 711 -0.99 1.65 -21.54
N GLN A 712 -0.47 0.79 -20.67
CA GLN A 712 -0.95 -0.60 -20.49
C GLN A 712 -2.32 -0.72 -19.76
N VAL A 713 -2.95 0.42 -19.42
CA VAL A 713 -4.22 0.47 -18.66
C VAL A 713 -5.43 0.23 -19.57
N ILE A 714 -5.76 -1.03 -19.80
CA ILE A 714 -7.04 -1.43 -20.41
C ILE A 714 -8.14 -1.41 -19.35
N ASN A 715 -8.95 -0.36 -19.33
CA ASN A 715 -10.26 -0.42 -18.66
C ASN A 715 -11.19 -1.30 -19.52
N PRO A 716 -11.82 -2.37 -18.98
CA PRO A 716 -12.59 -3.32 -19.79
C PRO A 716 -13.83 -2.71 -20.46
N ARG A 717 -14.36 -1.59 -19.96
CA ARG A 717 -15.44 -0.81 -20.62
C ARG A 717 -14.98 -0.07 -21.88
N LYS A 718 -13.67 -0.02 -22.15
CA LYS A 718 -13.07 0.65 -23.33
C LYS A 718 -12.60 -0.31 -24.44
N LEU A 719 -12.74 -1.62 -24.22
CA LEU A 719 -12.54 -2.63 -25.24
C LEU A 719 -13.68 -2.60 -26.28
N ASP A 720 -13.48 -3.26 -27.43
CA ASP A 720 -14.60 -3.54 -28.34
C ASP A 720 -15.66 -4.45 -27.68
N PRO A 721 -16.91 -4.50 -28.16
CA PRO A 721 -18.01 -5.13 -27.42
C PRO A 721 -17.82 -6.62 -27.11
N ALA A 722 -17.12 -7.38 -27.96
CA ALA A 722 -16.86 -8.80 -27.72
C ALA A 722 -15.80 -8.98 -26.63
N SER A 723 -14.66 -8.30 -26.79
CA SER A 723 -13.52 -8.39 -25.87
C SER A 723 -13.84 -7.72 -24.52
N SER A 724 -14.71 -6.70 -24.52
CA SER A 724 -15.28 -6.07 -23.33
C SER A 724 -16.21 -7.00 -22.55
N LYS A 725 -16.92 -7.91 -23.25
CA LYS A 725 -17.73 -8.94 -22.60
C LYS A 725 -16.81 -9.99 -21.95
N GLU A 726 -15.90 -10.59 -22.72
CA GLU A 726 -14.96 -11.60 -22.23
C GLU A 726 -14.11 -11.08 -21.06
N ALA A 727 -13.57 -9.86 -21.15
CA ALA A 727 -12.79 -9.24 -20.08
C ALA A 727 -13.59 -9.04 -18.79
N ARG A 728 -14.91 -8.80 -18.88
CA ARG A 728 -15.78 -8.64 -17.71
C ARG A 728 -16.19 -9.97 -17.12
N GLU A 729 -16.55 -10.95 -17.93
CA GLU A 729 -16.83 -12.34 -17.51
C GLU A 729 -15.58 -13.01 -16.89
N TRP A 730 -14.39 -12.66 -17.38
CA TRP A 730 -13.13 -13.08 -16.79
C TRP A 730 -12.82 -12.36 -15.47
N LEU A 731 -13.00 -11.04 -15.38
CA LEU A 731 -12.75 -10.31 -14.12
C LEU A 731 -13.81 -10.64 -13.04
N SER A 732 -15.07 -10.84 -13.42
CA SER A 732 -16.20 -11.18 -12.54
C SER A 732 -16.08 -12.57 -11.92
N ARG A 733 -15.56 -13.56 -12.66
CA ARG A 733 -15.40 -14.95 -12.19
C ARG A 733 -16.71 -15.56 -11.65
N GLY A 734 -17.83 -15.26 -12.30
CA GLY A 734 -19.16 -15.72 -11.89
C GLY A 734 -19.89 -14.80 -10.89
N LEU A 735 -19.23 -13.76 -10.36
CA LEU A 735 -19.82 -12.85 -9.36
C LEU A 735 -20.88 -11.91 -9.95
N GLU A 736 -20.70 -11.43 -11.18
CA GLU A 736 -21.67 -10.55 -11.85
C GLU A 736 -22.90 -11.37 -12.27
N GLU A 737 -22.62 -12.51 -12.88
CA GLU A 737 -23.55 -13.45 -13.47
C GLU A 737 -24.50 -13.99 -12.39
N ALA A 738 -23.98 -14.21 -11.19
CA ALA A 738 -24.75 -14.61 -10.01
C ALA A 738 -25.54 -13.46 -9.36
N LEU A 739 -25.02 -12.24 -9.37
CA LEU A 739 -25.77 -11.06 -8.91
C LEU A 739 -26.99 -10.82 -9.81
N ILE A 740 -26.78 -10.86 -11.13
CA ILE A 740 -27.84 -10.77 -12.14
C ILE A 740 -28.79 -11.97 -12.02
N GLY A 741 -28.25 -13.20 -11.87
CA GLY A 741 -29.02 -14.43 -11.68
C GLY A 741 -29.87 -14.44 -10.40
N PHE A 742 -29.40 -13.82 -9.31
CA PHE A 742 -30.18 -13.63 -8.09
C PHE A 742 -31.36 -12.69 -8.32
N ILE A 743 -31.15 -11.58 -9.03
CA ILE A 743 -32.20 -10.63 -9.41
C ILE A 743 -33.21 -11.29 -10.38
N ALA A 744 -32.72 -12.11 -11.32
CA ALA A 744 -33.54 -12.83 -12.30
C ALA A 744 -34.46 -13.92 -11.69
N GLN A 745 -34.18 -14.39 -10.47
CA GLN A 745 -35.08 -15.32 -9.76
C GLN A 745 -36.44 -14.69 -9.39
N ALA A 746 -36.56 -13.36 -9.38
CA ALA A 746 -37.84 -12.68 -9.33
C ALA A 746 -38.50 -12.67 -10.72
N LYS A 747 -39.41 -13.61 -10.96
CA LYS A 747 -39.96 -13.91 -12.30
C LYS A 747 -41.23 -13.12 -12.64
N ASP A 748 -42.03 -12.78 -11.64
CA ASP A 748 -43.42 -12.35 -11.79
C ASP A 748 -43.89 -11.52 -10.56
N PRO A 749 -45.10 -10.91 -10.57
CA PRO A 749 -45.59 -10.06 -9.48
C PRO A 749 -45.80 -10.73 -8.11
N THR A 750 -45.66 -12.05 -7.97
CA THR A 750 -45.63 -12.69 -6.63
C THR A 750 -44.30 -12.45 -5.91
N TYR A 751 -43.27 -11.98 -6.63
CA TYR A 751 -41.95 -11.67 -6.10
C TYR A 751 -41.78 -10.19 -5.77
N ARG A 752 -40.88 -9.94 -4.81
CA ARG A 752 -40.40 -8.61 -4.43
C ARG A 752 -38.88 -8.66 -4.26
N LEU A 753 -38.20 -7.58 -4.64
CA LEU A 753 -36.74 -7.44 -4.48
C LEU A 753 -36.46 -6.24 -3.60
N LEU A 754 -35.92 -6.49 -2.41
CA LEU A 754 -35.66 -5.46 -1.41
C LEU A 754 -34.15 -5.22 -1.30
N GLY A 755 -33.66 -4.20 -2.00
CA GLY A 755 -32.25 -3.84 -2.08
C GLY A 755 -31.84 -2.74 -1.10
N ALA A 756 -30.63 -2.82 -0.57
CA ALA A 756 -29.94 -1.74 0.13
C ALA A 756 -28.54 -1.61 -0.46
N VAL A 757 -28.31 -0.54 -1.23
CA VAL A 757 -27.14 -0.41 -2.12
C VAL A 757 -26.42 0.92 -1.94
N TYR A 758 -25.13 0.82 -1.65
CA TYR A 758 -24.17 1.91 -1.66
C TYR A 758 -23.44 1.98 -3.02
N GLU A 759 -23.13 3.19 -3.48
CA GLU A 759 -22.44 3.46 -4.77
C GLU A 759 -23.08 2.72 -5.97
N PHE A 760 -24.41 2.77 -6.12
CA PHE A 760 -25.11 2.03 -7.18
C PHE A 760 -24.88 2.63 -8.57
N THR A 761 -23.84 2.17 -9.27
CA THR A 761 -23.45 2.63 -10.62
C THR A 761 -23.22 1.50 -11.64
N HIS A 762 -23.17 0.23 -11.21
CA HIS A 762 -22.92 -0.92 -12.07
C HIS A 762 -24.11 -1.22 -13.01
N VAL A 763 -23.94 -0.85 -14.28
CA VAL A 763 -24.99 -0.78 -15.32
C VAL A 763 -25.83 -2.04 -15.41
N GLU A 764 -25.20 -3.21 -15.54
CA GLU A 764 -25.89 -4.49 -15.72
C GLU A 764 -26.75 -4.88 -14.51
N SER A 765 -26.34 -4.49 -13.30
CA SER A 765 -27.18 -4.70 -12.11
C SER A 765 -28.38 -3.74 -12.06
N ILE A 766 -28.21 -2.50 -12.54
CA ILE A 766 -29.30 -1.51 -12.65
C ILE A 766 -30.32 -1.99 -13.70
N ASP A 767 -29.85 -2.45 -14.85
CA ASP A 767 -30.66 -3.06 -15.92
C ASP A 767 -31.39 -4.34 -15.46
N ALA A 768 -30.72 -5.22 -14.71
CA ALA A 768 -31.36 -6.42 -14.15
C ALA A 768 -32.54 -6.07 -13.21
N PHE A 769 -32.40 -5.02 -12.38
CA PHE A 769 -33.48 -4.50 -11.54
C PHE A 769 -34.60 -3.83 -12.38
N ALA A 770 -34.26 -3.06 -13.42
CA ALA A 770 -35.25 -2.44 -14.30
C ALA A 770 -36.10 -3.49 -15.03
N LYS A 771 -35.46 -4.54 -15.56
CA LYS A 771 -36.13 -5.72 -16.15
C LYS A 771 -36.97 -6.50 -15.14
N ALA A 772 -36.68 -6.43 -13.84
CA ALA A 772 -37.55 -7.01 -12.82
C ALA A 772 -38.85 -6.18 -12.65
N VAL A 773 -38.75 -4.84 -12.64
CA VAL A 773 -39.93 -3.94 -12.66
C VAL A 773 -40.77 -4.16 -13.92
N GLU A 774 -40.15 -4.38 -15.08
CA GLU A 774 -40.83 -4.73 -16.34
C GLU A 774 -41.65 -6.04 -16.23
N ARG A 775 -41.12 -7.06 -15.53
CA ARG A 775 -41.85 -8.30 -15.18
C ARG A 775 -42.91 -8.11 -14.09
N GLY A 776 -43.15 -6.88 -13.63
CA GLY A 776 -44.10 -6.54 -12.58
C GLY A 776 -43.68 -6.93 -11.16
N VAL A 777 -42.39 -7.24 -10.94
CA VAL A 777 -41.83 -7.50 -9.60
C VAL A 777 -41.85 -6.21 -8.78
N ASP A 778 -42.26 -6.28 -7.51
CA ASP A 778 -42.14 -5.14 -6.60
C ASP A 778 -40.68 -4.92 -6.18
N VAL A 779 -39.98 -4.06 -6.91
CA VAL A 779 -38.60 -3.66 -6.60
C VAL A 779 -38.60 -2.44 -5.67
N LYS A 780 -37.85 -2.53 -4.56
CA LYS A 780 -37.66 -1.43 -3.60
C LYS A 780 -36.19 -1.34 -3.18
N ILE A 781 -35.54 -0.23 -3.50
CA ILE A 781 -34.09 -0.04 -3.36
C ILE A 781 -33.83 1.16 -2.44
N VAL A 782 -33.32 0.91 -1.24
CA VAL A 782 -32.78 1.97 -0.38
C VAL A 782 -31.41 2.39 -0.94
N ARG A 783 -31.26 3.67 -1.30
CA ARG A 783 -30.06 4.24 -1.91
C ARG A 783 -29.46 5.38 -1.06
N HIS A 784 -28.17 5.62 -1.26
CA HIS A 784 -27.47 6.78 -0.70
C HIS A 784 -28.01 8.08 -1.34
N CYS A 785 -28.47 9.03 -0.52
CA CYS A 785 -28.90 10.36 -0.99
C CYS A 785 -28.48 11.45 0.00
N LYS A 786 -27.19 11.80 -0.02
CA LYS A 786 -26.61 12.85 0.83
C LYS A 786 -26.20 14.07 0.02
N GLY A 787 -26.11 15.20 0.71
CA GLY A 787 -25.76 16.49 0.12
C GLY A 787 -25.61 17.58 1.18
N SER A 788 -25.34 18.80 0.72
CA SER A 788 -25.08 19.98 1.54
C SER A 788 -25.86 21.19 1.04
N TYR A 789 -26.50 21.93 1.95
CA TYR A 789 -27.19 23.18 1.60
C TYR A 789 -26.20 24.34 1.47
N ARG A 790 -25.83 24.71 0.23
CA ARG A 790 -24.89 25.80 -0.08
C ARG A 790 -25.64 27.06 -0.57
N PRO A 791 -25.08 28.28 -0.44
CA PRO A 791 -25.72 29.49 -0.97
C PRO A 791 -25.91 29.45 -2.49
N LYS A 792 -27.03 29.95 -3.01
CA LYS A 792 -27.23 30.07 -4.47
C LYS A 792 -26.35 31.19 -5.03
N LYS A 793 -25.56 30.91 -6.09
CA LYS A 793 -24.80 31.96 -6.79
C LYS A 793 -25.75 33.04 -7.32
N GLY A 794 -25.51 34.29 -6.92
CA GLY A 794 -26.26 35.46 -7.40
C GLY A 794 -27.73 35.57 -6.97
N LYS A 795 -28.22 34.75 -6.02
CA LYS A 795 -29.62 34.81 -5.55
C LYS A 795 -29.72 34.59 -4.03
N ASN A 796 -30.67 35.26 -3.38
CA ASN A 796 -30.99 34.99 -1.98
C ASN A 796 -31.59 33.59 -1.83
N GLY A 797 -30.92 32.71 -1.10
CA GLY A 797 -31.39 31.36 -0.79
C GLY A 797 -30.26 30.34 -0.67
N LYS A 798 -30.62 29.11 -0.31
CA LYS A 798 -29.73 27.94 -0.35
C LYS A 798 -30.22 26.93 -1.39
N GLU A 799 -29.27 26.26 -2.04
CA GLU A 799 -29.44 25.10 -2.92
C GLU A 799 -29.06 23.85 -2.12
N TRP A 800 -29.80 22.75 -2.23
CA TRP A 800 -29.26 21.45 -1.83
C TRP A 800 -28.38 20.95 -2.97
N ILE A 801 -27.11 20.66 -2.68
CA ILE A 801 -26.15 20.12 -3.65
C ILE A 801 -25.78 18.71 -3.19
N PRO A 802 -25.98 17.66 -4.02
CA PRO A 802 -25.63 16.29 -3.67
C PRO A 802 -24.13 16.12 -3.39
N ASP A 803 -23.75 15.02 -2.74
CA ASP A 803 -22.37 14.53 -2.80
C ASP A 803 -22.11 13.74 -4.09
N SER A 804 -20.83 13.53 -4.42
CA SER A 804 -20.41 12.87 -5.67
C SER A 804 -20.92 11.43 -5.79
N THR A 805 -21.09 10.72 -4.67
CA THR A 805 -21.72 9.39 -4.63
C THR A 805 -23.18 9.45 -5.06
N THR A 806 -23.94 10.40 -4.51
CA THR A 806 -25.37 10.60 -4.85
C THR A 806 -25.54 11.04 -6.30
N GLU A 807 -24.71 11.98 -6.77
CA GLU A 807 -24.71 12.46 -8.16
C GLU A 807 -24.37 11.35 -9.16
N SER A 808 -23.34 10.55 -8.87
CA SER A 808 -22.91 9.44 -9.75
C SER A 808 -23.95 8.33 -9.84
N ALA A 809 -24.56 7.97 -8.70
CA ALA A 809 -25.62 6.96 -8.67
C ALA A 809 -26.89 7.43 -9.41
N ALA A 810 -27.33 8.68 -9.21
CA ALA A 810 -28.44 9.25 -9.98
C ALA A 810 -28.15 9.20 -11.49
N LYS A 811 -26.98 9.72 -11.91
CA LYS A 811 -26.56 9.70 -13.32
C LYS A 811 -26.48 8.31 -13.94
N ALA A 812 -26.13 7.28 -13.16
CA ALA A 812 -26.09 5.88 -13.63
C ALA A 812 -27.48 5.21 -13.69
N ILE A 813 -28.45 5.66 -12.89
CA ILE A 813 -29.84 5.20 -12.93
C ILE A 813 -30.60 5.88 -14.09
N ASP A 814 -30.43 7.19 -14.26
CA ASP A 814 -31.14 8.00 -15.26
C ASP A 814 -30.55 7.87 -16.68
N SER A 815 -29.35 7.33 -16.83
CA SER A 815 -28.75 7.06 -18.16
C SER A 815 -29.35 5.84 -18.86
N GLN A 816 -29.98 4.93 -18.12
CA GLN A 816 -30.43 3.64 -18.63
C GLN A 816 -31.50 3.77 -19.72
N PRO A 817 -31.52 2.91 -20.76
CA PRO A 817 -32.55 2.94 -21.79
C PRO A 817 -33.97 2.84 -21.24
N PHE A 818 -34.18 2.01 -20.20
CA PHE A 818 -35.49 1.81 -19.59
C PHE A 818 -36.05 3.07 -18.92
N ALA A 819 -35.19 3.99 -18.44
CA ALA A 819 -35.60 5.28 -17.88
C ALA A 819 -36.16 6.28 -18.92
N LYS A 820 -36.28 5.86 -20.19
CA LYS A 820 -36.77 6.67 -21.33
C LYS A 820 -37.97 6.04 -22.06
N LEU A 821 -38.49 4.92 -21.56
CA LEU A 821 -39.72 4.28 -22.06
C LEU A 821 -40.97 4.93 -21.44
N GLU A 822 -42.15 4.69 -22.01
CA GLU A 822 -43.43 5.22 -21.48
C GLU A 822 -43.69 4.78 -20.02
N ASP A 823 -43.23 3.58 -19.68
CA ASP A 823 -43.28 2.99 -18.34
C ASP A 823 -42.12 3.42 -17.41
N ALA A 824 -41.24 4.33 -17.81
CA ALA A 824 -40.15 4.85 -16.98
C ALA A 824 -40.64 5.45 -15.65
N HIS A 825 -41.89 5.91 -15.61
CA HIS A 825 -42.55 6.36 -14.39
C HIS A 825 -42.63 5.25 -13.31
N LYS A 826 -42.77 3.97 -13.70
CA LYS A 826 -42.75 2.82 -12.78
C LYS A 826 -41.35 2.54 -12.25
N TRP A 827 -40.33 2.78 -13.07
CA TRP A 827 -38.92 2.65 -12.66
C TRP A 827 -38.51 3.74 -11.67
N GLN A 828 -38.85 5.00 -11.93
CA GLN A 828 -38.46 6.12 -11.05
C GLN A 828 -39.37 6.29 -9.82
N HIS A 829 -40.70 6.11 -9.95
CA HIS A 829 -41.64 6.41 -8.86
C HIS A 829 -41.79 5.24 -7.88
N GLY A 830 -41.33 5.44 -6.64
CA GLY A 830 -41.53 4.48 -5.55
C GLY A 830 -40.58 3.28 -5.54
N THR A 831 -39.77 3.06 -6.58
CA THR A 831 -38.67 2.07 -6.56
C THR A 831 -37.55 2.49 -5.63
N PHE A 832 -37.12 3.75 -5.72
CA PHE A 832 -35.99 4.27 -4.94
C PHE A 832 -36.44 4.93 -3.64
N ILE A 833 -35.84 4.48 -2.53
CA ILE A 833 -36.05 5.01 -1.19
C ILE A 833 -34.76 5.73 -0.78
N GLU A 834 -34.87 7.01 -0.42
CA GLU A 834 -33.71 7.88 -0.22
C GLU A 834 -33.25 7.93 1.24
N ARG A 835 -32.04 7.43 1.52
CA ARG A 835 -31.39 7.54 2.83
C ARG A 835 -30.72 8.92 2.95
N LYS A 836 -31.33 9.85 3.70
CA LYS A 836 -30.91 11.26 3.84
C LYS A 836 -30.30 11.57 5.21
N HIS A 837 -30.59 10.77 6.24
CA HIS A 837 -30.04 11.01 7.58
C HIS A 837 -28.51 10.80 7.67
N ALA A 838 -27.91 11.30 8.77
CA ALA A 838 -26.46 11.50 8.86
C ALA A 838 -25.63 10.21 8.91
N SER A 839 -26.17 9.13 9.48
CA SER A 839 -25.64 7.76 9.33
C SER A 839 -25.79 7.34 7.87
N GLY A 840 -24.68 7.04 7.20
CA GLY A 840 -24.73 6.66 5.79
C GLY A 840 -25.10 5.20 5.61
N ILE A 841 -25.89 4.92 4.57
CA ILE A 841 -25.98 3.59 3.94
C ILE A 841 -24.62 3.14 3.34
N SER A 842 -23.60 4.01 3.38
CA SER A 842 -22.17 3.70 3.35
C SER A 842 -21.87 2.27 3.78
N HIS A 843 -21.52 1.44 2.78
CA HIS A 843 -21.14 0.03 2.87
C HIS A 843 -22.25 -1.03 3.04
N ASN A 844 -23.55 -0.68 3.01
CA ASN A 844 -24.63 -1.68 2.82
C ASN A 844 -24.78 -2.07 1.35
N LYS A 845 -24.87 -3.39 1.08
CA LYS A 845 -24.68 -3.99 -0.26
C LYS A 845 -25.45 -5.31 -0.43
N PHE A 846 -26.75 -5.31 -0.13
CA PHE A 846 -27.54 -6.54 -0.07
C PHE A 846 -28.88 -6.46 -0.84
N ILE A 847 -29.41 -7.61 -1.24
CA ILE A 847 -30.71 -7.75 -1.90
C ILE A 847 -31.46 -8.94 -1.29
N ILE A 848 -32.69 -8.75 -0.82
CA ILE A 848 -33.52 -9.86 -0.32
C ILE A 848 -34.49 -10.28 -1.42
N LEU A 849 -34.52 -11.58 -1.73
CA LEU A 849 -35.56 -12.17 -2.56
C LEU A 849 -36.75 -12.55 -1.67
N VAL A 850 -37.90 -11.95 -1.93
CA VAL A 850 -39.16 -12.22 -1.25
C VAL A 850 -40.13 -12.81 -2.26
N CYS A 851 -40.86 -13.85 -1.89
CA CYS A 851 -41.96 -14.40 -2.70
C CYS A 851 -43.19 -14.58 -1.80
N ASN A 852 -44.37 -14.14 -2.26
CA ASN A 852 -45.63 -14.21 -1.50
C ASN A 852 -45.48 -13.65 -0.06
N ASN A 853 -44.81 -12.50 0.06
CA ASN A 853 -44.44 -11.82 1.32
C ASN A 853 -43.58 -12.65 2.31
N ARG A 854 -42.92 -13.72 1.85
CA ARG A 854 -41.96 -14.52 2.64
C ARG A 854 -40.54 -14.29 2.12
N PRO A 855 -39.60 -13.78 2.95
CA PRO A 855 -38.17 -13.77 2.61
C PRO A 855 -37.67 -15.19 2.38
N LEU A 856 -37.03 -15.44 1.23
CA LEU A 856 -36.52 -16.75 0.86
C LEU A 856 -35.02 -16.87 1.10
N GLN A 857 -34.27 -15.87 0.62
CA GLN A 857 -32.82 -15.84 0.59
C GLN A 857 -32.33 -14.39 0.45
N VAL A 858 -31.04 -14.15 0.70
CA VAL A 858 -30.43 -12.82 0.59
C VAL A 858 -29.10 -12.89 -0.17
N TRP A 859 -28.93 -11.98 -1.14
CA TRP A 859 -27.64 -11.61 -1.71
C TRP A 859 -26.95 -10.65 -0.75
N THR A 860 -25.71 -10.89 -0.36
CA THR A 860 -24.92 -9.96 0.48
C THR A 860 -23.41 -10.11 0.22
N GLY A 861 -22.56 -9.40 0.96
CA GLY A 861 -21.10 -9.56 0.93
C GLY A 861 -20.32 -8.25 1.00
N SER A 862 -19.09 -8.25 0.47
CA SER A 862 -18.22 -7.07 0.46
C SER A 862 -18.40 -6.19 -0.77
N THR A 863 -18.96 -6.73 -1.85
CA THR A 863 -18.98 -6.17 -3.21
C THR A 863 -19.78 -4.88 -3.37
N ASN A 864 -19.10 -3.77 -3.72
CA ASN A 864 -19.77 -2.55 -4.18
C ASN A 864 -20.46 -2.78 -5.52
N PHE A 865 -21.62 -2.15 -5.72
CA PHE A 865 -22.38 -2.21 -6.97
C PHE A 865 -21.81 -1.20 -7.98
N THR A 866 -20.50 -1.30 -8.22
CA THR A 866 -19.68 -0.48 -9.12
C THR A 866 -18.77 -1.37 -9.96
N ASP A 867 -18.32 -0.91 -11.13
CA ASP A 867 -17.32 -1.64 -11.93
C ASP A 867 -16.04 -1.97 -11.14
N GLY A 868 -15.58 -1.07 -10.26
CA GLY A 868 -14.44 -1.31 -9.37
C GLY A 868 -14.70 -2.36 -8.28
N GLY A 869 -15.96 -2.51 -7.86
CA GLY A 869 -16.40 -3.54 -6.92
C GLY A 869 -16.54 -4.92 -7.56
N ILE A 870 -17.08 -4.98 -8.78
CA ILE A 870 -17.33 -6.22 -9.54
C ILE A 870 -16.05 -6.74 -10.21
N TYR A 871 -15.24 -5.87 -10.85
CA TYR A 871 -14.13 -6.27 -11.73
C TYR A 871 -12.72 -5.84 -11.27
N GLY A 872 -12.58 -4.97 -10.25
CA GLY A 872 -11.29 -4.40 -9.85
C GLY A 872 -10.76 -4.97 -8.54
N GLN A 873 -11.31 -4.49 -7.43
CA GLN A 873 -10.96 -4.87 -6.07
C GLN A 873 -11.37 -6.32 -5.79
N LEU A 874 -10.56 -7.08 -5.03
CA LEU A 874 -10.98 -8.38 -4.54
C LEU A 874 -12.23 -8.21 -3.64
N ASN A 875 -13.32 -8.86 -4.03
CA ASN A 875 -14.62 -8.79 -3.37
C ASN A 875 -15.35 -10.15 -3.41
N VAL A 876 -16.33 -10.30 -2.52
CA VAL A 876 -17.14 -11.52 -2.40
C VAL A 876 -18.64 -11.21 -2.36
N GLY A 877 -19.40 -11.95 -3.17
CA GLY A 877 -20.86 -12.05 -3.14
C GLY A 877 -21.32 -13.37 -2.53
N HIS A 878 -22.42 -13.34 -1.78
CA HIS A 878 -23.03 -14.48 -1.10
C HIS A 878 -24.49 -14.59 -1.49
N ILE A 879 -24.94 -15.78 -1.90
CA ILE A 879 -26.35 -16.16 -1.87
C ILE A 879 -26.58 -16.97 -0.60
N VAL A 880 -27.18 -16.38 0.43
CA VAL A 880 -27.51 -17.07 1.69
C VAL A 880 -28.95 -17.60 1.60
N ARG A 881 -29.12 -18.92 1.55
CA ARG A 881 -30.42 -19.60 1.38
C ARG A 881 -31.14 -19.92 2.70
N ASP A 882 -30.59 -19.48 3.84
CA ASP A 882 -31.26 -19.57 5.14
C ASP A 882 -32.37 -18.52 5.30
N LYS A 883 -33.59 -19.00 5.55
CA LYS A 883 -34.82 -18.18 5.65
C LYS A 883 -34.88 -17.32 6.93
N LYS A 884 -34.19 -17.70 8.01
CA LYS A 884 -34.07 -16.90 9.24
C LYS A 884 -33.13 -15.73 8.99
N VAL A 885 -32.01 -15.96 8.31
CA VAL A 885 -31.07 -14.92 7.87
C VAL A 885 -31.79 -13.94 6.93
N ALA A 886 -32.50 -14.43 5.92
CA ALA A 886 -33.28 -13.59 5.01
C ALA A 886 -34.35 -12.75 5.74
N LEU A 887 -35.00 -13.31 6.78
CA LEU A 887 -35.95 -12.58 7.63
C LEU A 887 -35.27 -11.49 8.48
N GLN A 888 -34.08 -11.74 9.03
CA GLN A 888 -33.33 -10.72 9.80
C GLN A 888 -32.87 -9.57 8.89
N TYR A 889 -32.37 -9.87 7.68
CA TYR A 889 -32.09 -8.83 6.68
C TYR A 889 -33.38 -8.06 6.29
N HIS A 890 -34.53 -8.73 6.15
CA HIS A 890 -35.80 -8.05 5.89
C HIS A 890 -36.22 -7.09 7.03
N GLN A 891 -36.02 -7.47 8.29
CA GLN A 891 -36.28 -6.60 9.45
C GLN A 891 -35.35 -5.37 9.46
N TYR A 892 -34.07 -5.56 9.11
CA TYR A 892 -33.09 -4.47 8.99
C TYR A 892 -33.42 -3.54 7.82
N TRP A 893 -33.69 -4.10 6.62
CA TRP A 893 -34.14 -3.35 5.45
C TRP A 893 -35.40 -2.51 5.72
N THR A 894 -36.39 -3.09 6.40
CA THR A 894 -37.64 -2.39 6.81
C THR A 894 -37.37 -1.22 7.77
N SER A 895 -36.20 -1.20 8.41
CA SER A 895 -35.77 -0.12 9.31
C SER A 895 -34.95 0.94 8.56
N LEU A 896 -34.06 0.53 7.64
CA LEU A 896 -33.35 1.43 6.71
C LEU A 896 -34.31 2.19 5.78
N ALA A 897 -35.35 1.52 5.28
CA ALA A 897 -36.38 2.09 4.39
C ALA A 897 -37.27 3.16 5.06
N LYS A 898 -37.18 3.31 6.39
CA LYS A 898 -37.83 4.38 7.17
C LYS A 898 -36.89 5.56 7.44
N ASP A 899 -35.67 5.54 6.89
CA ASP A 899 -34.59 6.51 7.08
C ASP A 899 -34.25 6.81 8.56
N ILE A 900 -34.45 5.84 9.47
CA ILE A 900 -34.24 6.01 10.91
C ILE A 900 -32.80 6.50 11.22
N PRO A 901 -32.61 7.55 12.04
CA PRO A 901 -31.29 8.05 12.40
C PRO A 901 -30.41 7.01 13.11
N GLY A 902 -29.11 6.97 12.78
CA GLY A 902 -28.19 5.96 13.31
C GLY A 902 -27.52 6.23 14.65
N ARG A 903 -27.86 7.31 15.37
CA ARG A 903 -27.17 7.67 16.63
C ARG A 903 -28.11 8.30 17.66
N ARG A 904 -27.91 7.96 18.93
CA ARG A 904 -28.57 8.51 20.15
C ARG A 904 -28.60 10.05 20.34
N HIS A 905 -28.17 10.87 19.37
CA HIS A 905 -28.32 12.34 19.42
C HIS A 905 -29.53 12.85 18.62
N ALA A 906 -30.24 11.99 17.88
CA ALA A 906 -31.53 12.30 17.29
C ALA A 906 -32.66 12.12 18.32
N GLY A 907 -32.67 12.94 19.37
CA GLY A 907 -33.74 12.95 20.38
C GLY A 907 -34.77 14.03 20.10
N GLY A 908 -35.97 13.67 19.62
CA GLY A 908 -37.05 14.65 19.42
C GLY A 908 -38.40 14.12 18.93
N ASP A 909 -38.45 12.95 18.27
CA ASP A 909 -39.65 12.41 17.61
C ASP A 909 -40.23 11.14 18.27
N GLY A 910 -39.50 10.53 19.20
CA GLY A 910 -39.88 9.28 19.88
C GLY A 910 -39.51 8.00 19.12
N ILE A 911 -38.80 8.09 17.99
CA ILE A 911 -38.34 6.92 17.23
C ILE A 911 -37.04 6.39 17.83
N GLN A 912 -36.96 5.07 18.10
CA GLN A 912 -35.70 4.42 18.48
C GLN A 912 -34.65 4.55 17.37
N PRO A 913 -33.46 5.12 17.62
CA PRO A 913 -32.38 5.16 16.64
C PRO A 913 -31.86 3.75 16.27
N MET A 914 -31.23 3.62 15.09
CA MET A 914 -30.79 2.31 14.56
C MET A 914 -29.74 1.62 15.46
N ASP A 915 -28.89 2.38 16.16
CA ASP A 915 -27.88 1.81 17.07
C ASP A 915 -28.52 0.99 18.20
N VAL A 916 -29.57 1.52 18.83
CA VAL A 916 -30.39 0.82 19.84
C VAL A 916 -31.15 -0.36 19.20
N ARG A 917 -31.79 -0.14 18.06
CA ARG A 917 -32.63 -1.14 17.40
C ARG A 917 -31.86 -2.38 16.92
N ASN A 918 -30.63 -2.19 16.44
CA ASN A 918 -29.75 -3.29 16.04
C ASN A 918 -29.24 -4.08 17.25
N GLU A 919 -28.98 -3.43 18.39
CA GLU A 919 -28.61 -4.11 19.65
C GLU A 919 -29.79 -4.94 20.20
N GLU A 920 -31.00 -4.39 20.18
CA GLU A 920 -32.21 -5.10 20.65
C GLU A 920 -32.56 -6.32 19.78
N LEU A 921 -32.36 -6.24 18.47
CA LEU A 921 -32.64 -7.35 17.54
C LEU A 921 -31.48 -8.35 17.38
N GLN A 922 -30.23 -7.90 17.57
CA GLN A 922 -29.04 -8.74 17.58
C GLN A 922 -28.07 -8.24 18.68
N PRO A 923 -28.16 -8.73 19.93
CA PRO A 923 -27.25 -8.30 21.00
C PRO A 923 -25.76 -8.60 20.70
N ASP A 924 -24.86 -7.79 21.27
CA ASP A 924 -23.41 -8.02 21.19
C ASP A 924 -23.05 -9.46 21.62
N LEU A 925 -22.17 -10.12 20.86
CA LEU A 925 -21.76 -11.51 21.12
C LEU A 925 -20.86 -11.61 22.36
N SER A 926 -20.94 -12.74 23.06
CA SER A 926 -20.02 -13.10 24.14
C SER A 926 -19.72 -14.60 24.11
N GLY A 927 -18.44 -14.97 24.24
CA GLY A 927 -17.99 -16.36 24.09
C GLY A 927 -18.10 -16.92 22.65
N PRO A 928 -17.85 -18.23 22.47
CA PRO A 928 -17.93 -18.88 21.16
C PRO A 928 -19.37 -19.01 20.66
N LEU A 929 -19.55 -19.05 19.34
CA LEU A 929 -20.85 -19.32 18.71
C LEU A 929 -21.22 -20.81 18.80
N PRO A 930 -22.53 -21.15 18.82
CA PRO A 930 -22.99 -22.54 18.69
C PRO A 930 -22.55 -23.18 17.38
N LEU A 931 -22.32 -24.49 17.40
CA LEU A 931 -21.97 -25.26 16.20
C LEU A 931 -23.10 -25.28 15.17
N ARG A 932 -22.69 -25.35 13.90
CA ARG A 932 -23.57 -25.37 12.71
C ARG A 932 -24.58 -24.22 12.75
N SER A 933 -24.13 -23.02 13.12
CA SER A 933 -24.97 -21.84 13.23
C SER A 933 -24.48 -20.68 12.36
N ILE A 934 -25.45 -19.94 11.81
CA ILE A 934 -25.26 -18.67 11.13
C ILE A 934 -25.82 -17.57 12.03
N LYS A 935 -25.09 -16.47 12.19
CA LYS A 935 -25.54 -15.23 12.82
C LYS A 935 -25.31 -14.07 11.87
N VAL A 936 -26.20 -13.07 11.96
CA VAL A 936 -26.00 -11.75 11.37
C VAL A 936 -25.74 -10.73 12.46
N MET A 937 -25.01 -9.67 12.13
CA MET A 937 -24.98 -8.44 12.92
C MET A 937 -25.06 -7.24 12.00
N PHE A 938 -25.83 -6.23 12.42
CA PHE A 938 -26.01 -4.99 11.68
C PHE A 938 -25.49 -3.80 12.49
N SER A 939 -24.87 -2.86 11.80
CA SER A 939 -24.42 -1.56 12.33
C SER A 939 -25.37 -0.44 11.87
N PRO A 940 -25.39 0.73 12.54
CA PRO A 940 -24.62 1.11 13.73
C PRO A 940 -24.97 0.29 14.99
N ARG A 941 -24.09 0.35 15.99
CA ARG A 941 -24.12 -0.31 17.30
C ARG A 941 -23.94 0.75 18.40
N PRO A 942 -24.42 0.53 19.64
CA PRO A 942 -24.27 1.49 20.73
C PRO A 942 -22.83 1.59 21.27
N THR A 943 -21.98 0.59 21.00
CA THR A 943 -20.58 0.52 21.46
C THR A 943 -19.72 -0.36 20.54
N ALA A 944 -18.44 -0.03 20.39
CA ALA A 944 -17.45 -0.84 19.67
C ALA A 944 -17.00 -2.17 20.36
N LYS A 945 -17.74 -2.69 21.37
CA LYS A 945 -17.38 -3.90 22.15
C LYS A 945 -17.11 -5.15 21.30
N MET A 946 -17.74 -5.26 20.13
CA MET A 946 -17.51 -6.39 19.23
C MET A 946 -16.06 -6.49 18.73
N LEU A 947 -15.27 -5.41 18.78
CA LEU A 947 -13.82 -5.48 18.54
C LEU A 947 -13.09 -6.32 19.60
N ASP A 948 -13.51 -6.24 20.87
CA ASP A 948 -12.98 -7.08 21.93
C ASP A 948 -13.39 -8.55 21.68
N TRP A 949 -14.63 -8.81 21.24
CA TRP A 949 -15.06 -10.17 20.87
C TRP A 949 -14.24 -10.77 19.72
N PHE A 950 -13.95 -9.98 18.67
CA PHE A 950 -13.08 -10.43 17.58
C PHE A 950 -11.65 -10.69 18.09
N ALA A 951 -11.10 -9.82 18.92
CA ALA A 951 -9.76 -9.97 19.50
C ALA A 951 -9.65 -11.22 20.39
N GLU A 952 -10.67 -11.52 21.21
CA GLU A 952 -10.74 -12.77 21.98
C GLU A 952 -10.66 -13.99 21.05
N ARG A 953 -11.45 -14.02 19.95
CA ARG A 953 -11.41 -15.15 19.01
C ARG A 953 -10.06 -15.28 18.30
N VAL A 954 -9.42 -14.16 17.95
CA VAL A 954 -8.04 -14.12 17.41
C VAL A 954 -6.99 -14.61 18.42
N GLY A 955 -7.25 -14.46 19.72
CA GLY A 955 -6.35 -14.87 20.81
C GLY A 955 -6.57 -16.29 21.33
N GLU A 956 -7.76 -16.87 21.13
CA GLU A 956 -8.08 -18.25 21.53
C GLU A 956 -7.78 -19.29 20.43
N ALA A 957 -7.52 -18.84 19.21
CA ALA A 957 -7.34 -19.69 18.03
C ALA A 957 -6.00 -20.45 18.00
N LYS A 958 -6.01 -21.61 17.33
CA LYS A 958 -4.80 -22.26 16.83
C LYS A 958 -4.33 -21.55 15.56
N THR A 959 -5.25 -21.22 14.64
CA THR A 959 -4.92 -20.49 13.41
C THR A 959 -5.90 -19.40 13.01
N ILE A 960 -5.37 -18.38 12.32
CA ILE A 960 -6.09 -17.20 11.85
C ILE A 960 -5.73 -16.89 10.41
N HIS A 961 -6.72 -16.54 9.60
CA HIS A 961 -6.53 -15.94 8.27
C HIS A 961 -7.41 -14.68 8.18
N PHE A 962 -6.80 -13.50 8.11
CA PHE A 962 -7.48 -12.22 8.38
C PHE A 962 -7.17 -11.14 7.34
N THR A 963 -8.20 -10.57 6.70
CA THR A 963 -8.05 -9.41 5.79
C THR A 963 -8.39 -8.09 6.49
N ALA A 964 -7.48 -7.13 6.38
CA ALA A 964 -7.57 -5.81 7.01
C ALA A 964 -7.58 -4.70 5.94
N ALA A 965 -8.72 -4.60 5.24
CA ALA A 965 -8.94 -3.69 4.10
C ALA A 965 -8.71 -2.19 4.39
N PHE A 966 -8.64 -1.78 5.67
CA PHE A 966 -8.41 -0.40 6.10
C PHE A 966 -7.54 -0.32 7.37
N GLY A 967 -6.60 -1.26 7.51
CA GLY A 967 -5.79 -1.43 8.72
C GLY A 967 -6.50 -2.21 9.83
N VAL A 968 -5.80 -2.40 10.96
CA VAL A 968 -6.23 -3.29 12.06
C VAL A 968 -6.69 -2.48 13.28
N SER A 969 -7.82 -2.88 13.88
CA SER A 969 -8.32 -2.25 15.10
C SER A 969 -7.55 -2.68 16.35
N GLN A 970 -7.56 -1.82 17.37
CA GLN A 970 -6.63 -1.90 18.49
C GLN A 970 -6.75 -3.15 19.37
N PRO A 971 -7.95 -3.69 19.66
CA PRO A 971 -8.05 -4.98 20.33
C PRO A 971 -7.37 -6.11 19.56
N ILE A 972 -7.60 -6.18 18.23
CA ILE A 972 -7.02 -7.22 17.36
C ILE A 972 -5.50 -7.03 17.24
N ALA A 973 -5.02 -5.81 16.98
CA ALA A 973 -3.60 -5.51 16.80
C ALA A 973 -2.75 -5.89 18.04
N ARG A 974 -3.27 -5.66 19.24
CA ARG A 974 -2.61 -6.05 20.51
C ARG A 974 -2.45 -7.56 20.67
N VAL A 975 -3.44 -8.33 20.22
CA VAL A 975 -3.38 -9.81 20.21
C VAL A 975 -2.37 -10.30 19.16
N LEU A 976 -2.37 -9.73 17.95
CA LEU A 976 -1.35 -10.04 16.94
C LEU A 976 0.06 -9.72 17.45
N ASN A 977 0.24 -8.64 18.22
CA ASN A 977 1.52 -8.27 18.83
C ASN A 977 1.95 -9.16 20.02
N GLY A 978 1.25 -10.26 20.29
CA GLY A 978 1.52 -11.14 21.44
C GLY A 978 1.24 -10.49 22.81
N THR A 979 0.72 -9.27 22.83
CA THR A 979 0.54 -8.49 24.06
C THR A 979 -0.76 -8.83 24.78
N ALA A 980 -0.73 -9.94 25.53
CA ALA A 980 -1.67 -10.22 26.62
C ALA A 980 -1.88 -9.01 27.56
N ALA A 981 -0.83 -8.19 27.72
CA ALA A 981 -0.80 -6.96 28.51
C ALA A 981 -1.58 -5.76 27.90
N GLY A 982 -2.24 -5.92 26.75
CA GLY A 982 -2.97 -4.84 26.06
C GLY A 982 -4.43 -4.63 26.50
N VAL A 983 -4.94 -5.43 27.43
CA VAL A 983 -6.35 -5.35 27.89
C VAL A 983 -6.52 -4.18 28.87
N SER A 984 -7.49 -3.30 28.60
CA SER A 984 -7.80 -2.14 29.46
C SER A 984 -8.08 -2.55 30.91
N SER A 985 -7.69 -1.71 31.88
CA SER A 985 -8.01 -1.86 33.30
C SER A 985 -9.53 -1.89 33.60
N SER A 986 -10.37 -1.41 32.67
CA SER A 986 -11.83 -1.58 32.72
C SER A 986 -12.32 -2.95 32.25
N ALA A 987 -11.60 -3.61 31.33
CA ALA A 987 -11.91 -4.95 30.82
C ALA A 987 -11.28 -6.06 31.67
N LEU A 988 -10.07 -5.82 32.23
CA LEU A 988 -9.39 -6.69 33.20
C LEU A 988 -10.26 -7.05 34.42
N ARG A 989 -11.23 -6.21 34.79
CA ARG A 989 -12.19 -6.48 35.88
C ARG A 989 -13.31 -7.47 35.53
N ARG A 990 -13.46 -7.91 34.27
CA ARG A 990 -14.62 -8.72 33.83
C ARG A 990 -14.34 -10.21 33.56
N SER A 991 -13.14 -10.59 33.12
CA SER A 991 -12.85 -11.98 32.73
C SER A 991 -11.48 -12.48 33.26
N PRO A 992 -11.39 -12.96 34.50
CA PRO A 992 -10.17 -13.57 35.06
C PRO A 992 -9.62 -14.77 34.26
N ARG A 993 -10.46 -15.40 33.42
CA ARG A 993 -10.07 -16.53 32.55
C ARG A 993 -9.07 -16.16 31.45
N LEU A 994 -9.10 -14.92 30.93
CA LEU A 994 -8.15 -14.47 29.91
C LEU A 994 -6.71 -14.47 30.43
N LEU A 995 -6.52 -13.98 31.67
CA LEU A 995 -5.23 -13.87 32.33
C LEU A 995 -4.48 -15.21 32.48
N LYS A 996 -5.21 -16.32 32.66
CA LYS A 996 -4.63 -17.66 32.87
C LYS A 996 -4.43 -18.47 31.57
N ARG A 997 -4.90 -17.97 30.42
CA ARG A 997 -4.71 -18.59 29.08
C ARG A 997 -3.78 -17.79 28.16
N ALA A 998 -3.76 -16.47 28.29
CA ALA A 998 -2.84 -15.65 27.50
C ALA A 998 -1.36 -15.87 27.89
N SER A 999 -1.10 -16.37 29.11
CA SER A 999 0.23 -16.81 29.57
C SER A 999 0.72 -18.12 28.94
N THR A 1000 -0.17 -18.91 28.31
CA THR A 1000 0.17 -20.19 27.66
C THR A 1000 0.31 -20.09 26.13
N LEU A 1001 0.17 -18.90 25.54
CA LEU A 1001 0.34 -18.66 24.10
C LEU A 1001 1.82 -18.53 23.68
N ARG A 1002 2.68 -19.46 24.12
CA ARG A 1002 4.09 -19.54 23.67
C ARG A 1002 4.33 -20.59 22.58
N ASP A 1003 3.42 -21.54 22.40
CA ASP A 1003 3.57 -22.63 21.43
C ASP A 1003 2.48 -22.63 20.34
N GLY A 1004 2.91 -22.77 19.08
CA GLY A 1004 2.13 -23.38 18.00
C GLY A 1004 1.10 -22.55 17.22
N CYS A 1005 0.74 -21.33 17.63
CA CYS A 1005 -0.26 -20.53 16.89
C CYS A 1005 0.33 -19.94 15.58
N LEU A 1006 -0.41 -20.02 14.46
CA LEU A 1006 -0.05 -19.36 13.19
C LEU A 1006 -1.14 -18.40 12.71
N ARG A 1007 -0.77 -17.15 12.43
CA ARG A 1007 -1.70 -16.09 11.99
C ARG A 1007 -1.26 -15.49 10.66
N TYR A 1008 -2.07 -15.69 9.64
CA TYR A 1008 -1.91 -15.07 8.34
C TYR A 1008 -2.70 -13.76 8.33
N VAL A 1009 -2.05 -12.67 7.96
CA VAL A 1009 -2.68 -11.33 7.92
C VAL A 1009 -2.43 -10.68 6.55
N LEU A 1010 -3.49 -10.31 5.85
CA LEU A 1010 -3.44 -9.62 4.56
C LEU A 1010 -3.98 -8.20 4.72
N LEU A 1011 -3.11 -7.20 4.61
CA LEU A 1011 -3.49 -5.79 4.57
C LEU A 1011 -3.87 -5.39 3.13
N ASP A 1012 -4.78 -4.43 2.93
CA ASP A 1012 -4.92 -3.81 1.61
C ASP A 1012 -3.65 -3.01 1.24
N ASN A 1013 -3.11 -2.28 2.22
CA ASN A 1013 -1.93 -1.44 2.05
C ASN A 1013 -1.05 -1.51 3.30
N LYS A 1014 0.28 -1.52 3.10
CA LYS A 1014 1.28 -1.40 4.18
C LYS A 1014 1.28 0.05 4.69
N PRO A 1015 1.09 0.30 6.00
CA PRO A 1015 1.31 1.63 6.56
C PRO A 1015 2.74 2.09 6.26
N SER A 1016 2.94 3.38 5.95
CA SER A 1016 4.30 3.91 5.91
C SER A 1016 4.87 3.93 7.33
N LEU A 1017 6.18 3.73 7.47
CA LEU A 1017 6.89 3.75 8.76
C LEU A 1017 6.54 5.02 9.55
N LYS A 1018 6.70 6.18 8.90
CA LYS A 1018 6.25 7.51 9.34
C LYS A 1018 4.78 7.59 9.77
N THR A 1019 3.86 6.82 9.17
CA THR A 1019 2.46 6.74 9.61
C THR A 1019 2.35 6.02 10.96
N SER A 1020 3.14 4.96 11.15
CA SER A 1020 3.24 4.23 12.42
C SER A 1020 3.84 5.08 13.55
N GLN A 1021 4.98 5.77 13.33
CA GLN A 1021 5.48 6.69 14.37
C GLN A 1021 4.44 7.77 14.72
N LYS A 1022 3.76 8.37 13.72
CA LYS A 1022 2.69 9.34 13.97
C LYS A 1022 1.53 8.73 14.79
N LEU A 1023 1.24 7.43 14.65
CA LEU A 1023 0.25 6.72 15.46
C LEU A 1023 0.72 6.58 16.92
N HIS A 1024 1.90 6.01 17.14
CA HIS A 1024 2.46 5.80 18.48
C HIS A 1024 2.74 7.12 19.23
N GLN A 1025 3.19 8.16 18.52
CA GLN A 1025 3.40 9.50 19.08
C GLN A 1025 2.08 10.14 19.52
N LYS A 1026 1.06 10.15 18.64
CA LYS A 1026 -0.23 10.83 18.93
C LYS A 1026 -1.14 10.02 19.86
N LYS A 1027 -0.95 8.70 19.95
CA LYS A 1027 -1.73 7.79 20.81
C LYS A 1027 -0.83 6.66 21.38
N PRO A 1028 -0.03 6.94 22.43
CA PRO A 1028 0.81 5.94 23.09
C PRO A 1028 0.00 4.71 23.55
N GLY A 1029 0.52 3.51 23.34
CA GLY A 1029 -0.20 2.26 23.62
C GLY A 1029 -1.25 1.87 22.56
N MET A 1030 -1.29 2.56 21.42
CA MET A 1030 -1.73 1.92 20.17
C MET A 1030 -0.64 1.01 19.60
N VAL A 1031 -1.08 0.07 18.76
CA VAL A 1031 -0.31 -1.00 18.13
C VAL A 1031 -0.69 -1.07 16.65
N ASP A 1032 0.27 -1.23 15.74
CA ASP A 1032 0.03 -1.42 14.31
C ASP A 1032 0.97 -2.46 13.66
N TYR A 1033 0.96 -2.51 12.33
CA TYR A 1033 1.74 -3.41 11.50
C TYR A 1033 3.22 -3.48 11.91
N TYR A 1034 3.86 -2.37 12.28
CA TYR A 1034 5.30 -2.40 12.59
C TYR A 1034 5.62 -3.10 13.91
N ASP A 1035 4.72 -3.09 14.90
CA ASP A 1035 4.86 -3.95 16.07
C ASP A 1035 4.58 -5.41 15.68
N PHE A 1036 3.36 -5.70 15.21
CA PHE A 1036 2.92 -7.10 15.11
C PHE A 1036 3.53 -7.88 13.95
N ARG A 1037 4.19 -7.24 12.97
CA ARG A 1037 5.00 -7.95 11.97
C ARG A 1037 6.29 -8.55 12.51
N SER A 1038 6.73 -8.15 13.71
CA SER A 1038 7.96 -8.67 14.32
C SER A 1038 7.73 -9.98 15.11
N ASN A 1039 6.47 -10.38 15.30
CA ASN A 1039 6.10 -11.60 16.01
C ASN A 1039 6.19 -12.82 15.08
N GLU A 1040 7.06 -13.78 15.41
CA GLU A 1040 7.29 -15.04 14.66
C GLU A 1040 6.02 -15.85 14.34
N THR A 1041 4.95 -15.68 15.12
CA THR A 1041 3.67 -16.38 14.91
C THR A 1041 2.78 -15.72 13.85
N ASN A 1042 3.20 -14.60 13.25
CA ASN A 1042 2.45 -13.88 12.23
C ASN A 1042 3.15 -13.92 10.85
N LYS A 1043 2.48 -14.47 9.82
CA LYS A 1043 2.88 -14.37 8.40
C LYS A 1043 2.05 -13.23 7.79
N ILE A 1044 2.67 -12.19 7.23
CA ILE A 1044 1.95 -10.97 6.81
C ILE A 1044 2.26 -10.60 5.37
N ALA A 1045 1.20 -10.28 4.62
CA ALA A 1045 1.25 -9.76 3.25
C ALA A 1045 0.46 -8.44 3.15
N PHE A 1046 0.69 -7.67 2.09
CA PHE A 1046 -0.09 -6.48 1.77
C PHE A 1046 -0.28 -6.33 0.26
N GLY A 1047 -1.38 -5.69 -0.15
CA GLY A 1047 -1.65 -5.40 -1.57
C GLY A 1047 -0.50 -4.63 -2.23
N ALA A 1048 0.02 -5.18 -3.32
CA ALA A 1048 1.21 -4.68 -4.00
C ALA A 1048 1.19 -5.03 -5.50
N LEU A 1049 1.94 -4.25 -6.28
CA LEU A 1049 2.34 -4.54 -7.66
C LEU A 1049 3.83 -4.93 -7.68
N LEU A 1050 4.27 -5.59 -8.75
CA LEU A 1050 5.71 -5.84 -8.95
C LEU A 1050 6.44 -4.52 -9.26
N ASP A 1051 7.54 -4.25 -8.56
CA ASP A 1051 8.38 -3.08 -8.83
C ASP A 1051 9.15 -3.25 -10.16
N LYS A 1052 9.46 -2.13 -10.83
CA LYS A 1052 10.03 -2.10 -12.19
C LYS A 1052 11.50 -2.55 -12.24
N GLY A 1053 11.74 -3.86 -12.14
CA GLY A 1053 13.06 -4.50 -12.16
C GLY A 1053 13.56 -4.92 -13.55
N SER A 1054 13.02 -6.00 -14.10
CA SER A 1054 13.72 -6.79 -15.13
C SER A 1054 12.89 -7.44 -16.25
N SER A 1055 11.55 -7.49 -16.15
CA SER A 1055 10.68 -8.11 -17.17
C SER A 1055 9.78 -7.09 -17.89
N SER A 1056 9.48 -7.33 -19.17
CA SER A 1056 8.89 -6.36 -20.12
C SER A 1056 7.37 -6.04 -19.94
N GLU A 1057 6.83 -6.13 -18.73
CA GLU A 1057 5.40 -5.92 -18.43
C GLU A 1057 5.24 -4.85 -17.33
N ASP A 1058 4.58 -3.72 -17.66
CA ASP A 1058 4.39 -2.57 -16.77
C ASP A 1058 3.15 -2.83 -15.89
N GLU A 1059 3.32 -3.53 -14.76
CA GLU A 1059 2.16 -3.91 -13.96
C GLU A 1059 1.39 -2.68 -13.44
N SER A 1060 0.10 -2.63 -13.77
CA SER A 1060 -0.78 -1.51 -13.41
C SER A 1060 -2.23 -1.99 -13.22
N LEU A 1061 -3.01 -1.22 -12.47
CA LEU A 1061 -4.43 -1.52 -12.22
C LEU A 1061 -5.28 -1.17 -13.44
N THR A 1062 -6.44 -1.81 -13.60
CA THR A 1062 -7.39 -1.60 -14.73
C THR A 1062 -7.99 -0.20 -14.82
N GLY A 1063 -7.71 0.69 -13.85
CA GLY A 1063 -8.30 2.02 -13.76
C GLY A 1063 -9.78 2.03 -13.38
N LEU A 1064 -10.29 0.93 -12.80
CA LEU A 1064 -11.62 0.84 -12.20
C LEU A 1064 -11.63 1.17 -10.69
N ASN A 1065 -10.47 1.11 -10.05
CA ASN A 1065 -10.28 1.35 -8.63
C ASN A 1065 -10.23 2.85 -8.33
N THR A 1066 -10.93 3.28 -7.28
CA THR A 1066 -11.10 4.70 -6.91
C THR A 1066 -10.73 5.03 -5.46
N PHE A 1067 -10.94 4.08 -4.53
CA PHE A 1067 -10.78 4.30 -3.08
C PHE A 1067 -10.04 3.17 -2.34
N VAL A 1068 -9.91 2.00 -2.97
CA VAL A 1068 -9.21 0.81 -2.47
C VAL A 1068 -8.64 0.11 -3.70
N ASP A 1069 -7.39 -0.33 -3.61
CA ASP A 1069 -6.60 -0.74 -4.79
C ASP A 1069 -6.53 -2.26 -4.95
N PHE A 1070 -6.53 -3.02 -3.84
CA PHE A 1070 -6.28 -4.46 -3.88
C PHE A 1070 -7.36 -5.28 -3.18
N VAL A 1071 -7.57 -5.08 -1.87
CA VAL A 1071 -8.29 -6.01 -0.98
C VAL A 1071 -9.48 -5.31 -0.34
N HIS A 1072 -10.66 -5.43 -0.96
CA HIS A 1072 -11.91 -4.90 -0.40
C HIS A 1072 -12.76 -5.97 0.31
N THR A 1073 -12.46 -7.26 0.19
CA THR A 1073 -13.10 -8.32 0.98
C THR A 1073 -12.72 -8.24 2.46
N LYS A 1074 -13.70 -8.52 3.35
CA LYS A 1074 -13.54 -8.53 4.80
C LYS A 1074 -13.66 -9.98 5.26
N VAL A 1075 -12.59 -10.52 5.82
CA VAL A 1075 -12.46 -11.93 6.17
C VAL A 1075 -11.77 -12.04 7.52
N LEU A 1076 -12.35 -12.84 8.41
CA LEU A 1076 -11.67 -13.40 9.57
C LEU A 1076 -12.05 -14.88 9.63
N LEU A 1077 -11.10 -15.74 9.29
CA LEU A 1077 -11.19 -17.19 9.52
C LEU A 1077 -10.49 -17.52 10.83
N VAL A 1078 -11.12 -18.37 11.62
CA VAL A 1078 -10.59 -18.91 12.87
C VAL A 1078 -10.66 -20.43 12.80
N ASP A 1079 -9.49 -21.07 12.99
CA ASP A 1079 -9.31 -22.52 12.96
C ASP A 1079 -9.89 -23.18 11.69
N ALA A 1080 -9.57 -22.60 10.53
CA ALA A 1080 -10.23 -22.89 9.24
C ALA A 1080 -10.21 -24.38 8.83
N LEU A 1081 -9.15 -25.11 9.16
CA LEU A 1081 -8.94 -26.54 8.88
C LEU A 1081 -9.43 -27.48 10.00
N SER A 1082 -10.14 -26.97 11.00
CA SER A 1082 -10.74 -27.80 12.06
C SER A 1082 -12.12 -28.31 11.67
N ASP A 1083 -12.68 -29.25 12.44
CA ASP A 1083 -14.10 -29.66 12.33
C ASP A 1083 -15.09 -28.54 12.72
N GLU A 1084 -14.61 -27.47 13.35
CA GLU A 1084 -15.44 -26.39 13.88
C GLU A 1084 -15.01 -24.97 13.44
N PRO A 1085 -14.74 -24.71 12.15
CA PRO A 1085 -14.17 -23.44 11.73
C PRO A 1085 -15.17 -22.31 11.95
N LEU A 1086 -14.68 -21.09 12.20
CA LEU A 1086 -15.49 -19.88 12.24
C LEU A 1086 -15.09 -18.96 11.08
N VAL A 1087 -16.04 -18.72 10.18
CA VAL A 1087 -15.93 -17.76 9.07
C VAL A 1087 -16.70 -16.50 9.43
N VAL A 1088 -16.03 -15.36 9.48
CA VAL A 1088 -16.65 -14.04 9.64
C VAL A 1088 -16.37 -13.20 8.40
N THR A 1089 -17.42 -12.64 7.80
CA THR A 1089 -17.34 -11.89 6.54
C THR A 1089 -18.50 -10.92 6.35
N GLY A 1090 -18.44 -10.03 5.36
CA GLY A 1090 -19.49 -9.04 5.07
C GLY A 1090 -18.92 -7.68 4.66
N SER A 1091 -19.55 -6.60 5.13
CA SER A 1091 -19.16 -5.23 4.77
C SER A 1091 -18.17 -4.57 5.73
N ALA A 1092 -18.31 -4.82 7.04
CA ALA A 1092 -17.66 -4.06 8.11
C ALA A 1092 -16.15 -4.35 8.21
N ASN A 1093 -15.33 -3.31 8.13
CA ASN A 1093 -13.86 -3.40 8.14
C ASN A 1093 -13.23 -3.60 9.53
N PHE A 1094 -13.92 -4.30 10.44
CA PHE A 1094 -13.48 -4.60 11.81
C PHE A 1094 -12.98 -3.36 12.60
N SER A 1095 -13.61 -2.19 12.38
CA SER A 1095 -13.22 -0.90 13.00
C SER A 1095 -14.35 -0.27 13.83
N GLU A 1096 -13.98 0.67 14.72
CA GLU A 1096 -14.92 1.49 15.49
C GLU A 1096 -15.95 2.21 14.59
N ALA A 1097 -15.54 2.66 13.40
CA ALA A 1097 -16.44 3.36 12.48
C ALA A 1097 -17.47 2.40 11.86
N SER A 1098 -17.04 1.19 11.48
CA SER A 1098 -17.92 0.14 10.96
C SER A 1098 -18.84 -0.48 12.02
N LEU A 1099 -18.64 -0.18 13.30
CA LEU A 1099 -19.57 -0.52 14.37
C LEU A 1099 -20.45 0.67 14.77
N GLU A 1100 -19.92 1.87 14.99
CA GLU A 1100 -20.67 2.97 15.65
C GLU A 1100 -21.19 4.08 14.70
N LYS A 1101 -20.88 4.05 13.40
CA LYS A 1101 -21.12 5.19 12.48
C LYS A 1101 -21.73 4.83 11.13
N ASN A 1102 -21.36 3.68 10.58
CA ASN A 1102 -21.81 3.22 9.26
C ASN A 1102 -23.01 2.28 9.39
N ASP A 1103 -23.93 2.29 8.42
CA ASP A 1103 -24.95 1.25 8.28
C ASP A 1103 -24.32 0.03 7.56
N GLU A 1104 -23.92 -0.99 8.32
CA GLU A 1104 -23.13 -2.16 7.84
C GLU A 1104 -23.85 -3.49 8.13
N ASN A 1105 -23.40 -4.57 7.50
CA ASN A 1105 -23.86 -5.93 7.78
C ASN A 1105 -22.71 -6.96 7.77
N MET A 1106 -22.77 -7.94 8.67
CA MET A 1106 -21.79 -9.02 8.80
C MET A 1106 -22.48 -10.38 9.00
N LEU A 1107 -21.88 -11.41 8.39
CA LEU A 1107 -22.18 -12.83 8.58
C LEU A 1107 -21.11 -13.46 9.50
N PHE A 1108 -21.56 -14.35 10.38
CA PHE A 1108 -20.72 -15.18 11.24
C PHE A 1108 -21.22 -16.62 11.10
N VAL A 1109 -20.38 -17.55 10.64
CA VAL A 1109 -20.75 -18.95 10.39
C VAL A 1109 -19.78 -19.86 11.14
N LYS A 1110 -20.27 -20.66 12.09
CA LYS A 1110 -19.47 -21.59 12.90
C LYS A 1110 -19.84 -23.04 12.57
N GLY A 1111 -18.83 -23.87 12.29
CA GLY A 1111 -19.01 -25.30 12.00
C GLY A 1111 -19.52 -25.59 10.58
N ASN A 1112 -19.10 -24.81 9.59
CA ASN A 1112 -19.31 -25.11 8.16
C ASN A 1112 -17.93 -25.19 7.49
N THR A 1113 -17.46 -26.42 7.27
CA THR A 1113 -16.13 -26.71 6.71
C THR A 1113 -16.04 -26.29 5.25
N SER A 1114 -16.94 -26.72 4.37
CA SER A 1114 -16.91 -26.34 2.95
C SER A 1114 -16.88 -24.81 2.74
N LEU A 1115 -17.62 -24.04 3.53
CA LEU A 1115 -17.54 -22.57 3.49
C LEU A 1115 -16.14 -22.06 3.92
N ALA A 1116 -15.56 -22.64 4.97
CA ALA A 1116 -14.21 -22.30 5.42
C ALA A 1116 -13.14 -22.73 4.41
N ASP A 1117 -13.28 -23.87 3.76
CA ASP A 1117 -12.39 -24.39 2.73
C ASP A 1117 -12.35 -23.46 1.52
N ILE A 1118 -13.51 -23.03 0.99
CA ILE A 1118 -13.61 -22.04 -0.10
C ILE A 1118 -12.92 -20.73 0.30
N TYR A 1119 -13.20 -20.25 1.52
CA TYR A 1119 -12.65 -18.98 2.02
C TYR A 1119 -11.15 -19.04 2.28
N LEU A 1120 -10.65 -20.13 2.85
CA LEU A 1120 -9.24 -20.38 3.11
C LEU A 1120 -8.48 -20.51 1.79
N THR A 1121 -9.06 -21.24 0.84
CA THR A 1121 -8.52 -21.47 -0.50
C THR A 1121 -8.33 -20.16 -1.26
N GLU A 1122 -9.36 -19.32 -1.28
CA GLU A 1122 -9.27 -17.99 -1.88
C GLU A 1122 -8.33 -17.06 -1.10
N TYR A 1123 -8.35 -17.12 0.23
CA TYR A 1123 -7.45 -16.34 1.06
C TYR A 1123 -5.98 -16.68 0.78
N VAL A 1124 -5.62 -17.97 0.74
CA VAL A 1124 -4.26 -18.45 0.47
C VAL A 1124 -3.83 -18.10 -0.95
N ARG A 1125 -4.71 -18.26 -1.96
CA ARG A 1125 -4.46 -17.81 -3.34
C ARG A 1125 -3.98 -16.35 -3.40
N VAL A 1126 -4.67 -15.48 -2.68
CA VAL A 1126 -4.43 -14.03 -2.69
C VAL A 1126 -3.27 -13.64 -1.75
N PHE A 1127 -3.18 -14.28 -0.58
CA PHE A 1127 -2.11 -14.07 0.39
C PHE A 1127 -0.77 -14.46 -0.20
N GLU A 1128 -0.61 -15.68 -0.73
CA GLU A 1128 0.65 -16.14 -1.30
C GLU A 1128 1.03 -15.32 -2.54
N HIS A 1129 0.05 -14.86 -3.33
CA HIS A 1129 0.28 -13.97 -4.47
C HIS A 1129 0.88 -12.61 -4.05
N TYR A 1130 0.29 -11.92 -3.07
CA TYR A 1130 0.83 -10.66 -2.57
C TYR A 1130 2.08 -10.83 -1.70
N TYR A 1131 2.19 -11.92 -0.94
CA TYR A 1131 3.41 -12.26 -0.18
C TYR A 1131 4.60 -12.48 -1.11
N SER A 1132 4.39 -13.19 -2.22
CA SER A 1132 5.42 -13.38 -3.25
C SER A 1132 5.86 -12.08 -3.91
N ARG A 1133 4.94 -11.10 -4.08
CA ARG A 1133 5.29 -9.74 -4.55
C ARG A 1133 6.09 -8.95 -3.53
N ASP A 1134 5.65 -8.92 -2.28
CA ASP A 1134 6.39 -8.25 -1.21
C ASP A 1134 7.79 -8.85 -1.06
N MET A 1135 7.94 -10.19 -1.14
CA MET A 1135 9.24 -10.85 -1.18
C MET A 1135 10.07 -10.48 -2.43
N TYR A 1136 9.50 -10.55 -3.64
CA TYR A 1136 10.19 -10.18 -4.87
C TYR A 1136 10.67 -8.71 -4.86
N ASN A 1137 9.78 -7.79 -4.51
CA ASN A 1137 10.10 -6.36 -4.40
C ASN A 1137 11.18 -6.13 -3.33
N ARG A 1138 11.16 -6.86 -2.20
CA ARG A 1138 12.25 -6.82 -1.20
C ARG A 1138 13.58 -7.27 -1.80
N PHE A 1139 13.63 -8.39 -2.53
CA PHE A 1139 14.86 -8.86 -3.18
C PHE A 1139 15.39 -7.86 -4.22
N VAL A 1140 14.55 -7.44 -5.16
CA VAL A 1140 14.91 -6.45 -6.19
C VAL A 1140 15.33 -5.11 -5.57
N SER A 1141 14.68 -4.66 -4.48
CA SER A 1141 15.03 -3.41 -3.79
C SER A 1141 16.42 -3.42 -3.11
N LYS A 1142 17.07 -4.58 -3.00
CA LYS A 1142 18.45 -4.72 -2.52
C LYS A 1142 19.49 -4.76 -3.64
N ASN A 1143 19.08 -4.61 -4.91
CA ASN A 1143 19.92 -4.87 -6.08
C ASN A 1143 20.45 -6.33 -6.17
N GLU A 1144 19.76 -7.29 -5.53
CA GLU A 1144 19.99 -8.71 -5.78
C GLU A 1144 19.36 -9.08 -7.14
N ASP A 1145 20.04 -9.95 -7.90
CA ASP A 1145 19.65 -10.36 -9.26
C ASP A 1145 18.21 -10.95 -9.29
N SER A 1146 17.37 -10.49 -10.22
CA SER A 1146 15.94 -10.87 -10.24
C SER A 1146 15.70 -12.35 -10.48
N ASP A 1147 16.63 -13.00 -11.16
CA ASP A 1147 16.54 -14.43 -11.45
C ASP A 1147 16.96 -15.24 -10.20
N ARG A 1148 17.76 -14.65 -9.31
CA ARG A 1148 18.04 -15.18 -7.97
C ARG A 1148 16.92 -14.90 -6.96
N ALA A 1149 16.11 -13.85 -7.16
CA ALA A 1149 15.00 -13.49 -6.25
C ALA A 1149 13.92 -14.58 -6.11
N TRP A 1150 13.84 -15.51 -7.07
CA TRP A 1150 12.99 -16.70 -7.00
C TRP A 1150 13.74 -17.99 -6.63
N GLY A 1151 15.07 -17.96 -6.71
CA GLY A 1151 15.93 -19.13 -6.70
C GLY A 1151 15.83 -19.95 -7.99
N GLU A 1152 16.97 -20.45 -8.48
CA GLU A 1152 16.93 -21.72 -9.20
C GLU A 1152 16.63 -22.85 -8.19
N PRO A 1153 15.81 -23.87 -8.54
CA PRO A 1153 15.50 -24.95 -7.62
C PRO A 1153 16.77 -25.61 -7.09
N VAL A 1154 16.86 -25.80 -5.78
CA VAL A 1154 18.04 -26.42 -5.16
C VAL A 1154 18.17 -27.85 -5.68
N THR A 1155 19.35 -28.21 -6.18
CA THR A 1155 19.55 -29.50 -6.86
C THR A 1155 19.56 -30.69 -5.90
N ASP A 1156 19.83 -30.46 -4.61
CA ASP A 1156 19.73 -31.44 -3.53
C ASP A 1156 18.52 -31.23 -2.59
N GLU A 1157 18.32 -32.16 -1.67
CA GLU A 1157 17.17 -32.16 -0.75
C GLU A 1157 17.28 -31.12 0.40
N SER A 1158 18.31 -30.28 0.47
CA SER A 1158 18.47 -29.29 1.56
C SER A 1158 17.33 -28.26 1.63
N TRP A 1159 16.61 -28.01 0.52
CA TRP A 1159 15.39 -27.21 0.51
C TRP A 1159 14.30 -27.75 1.47
N THR A 1160 14.35 -29.06 1.78
CA THR A 1160 13.42 -29.71 2.71
C THR A 1160 13.70 -29.34 4.17
N VAL A 1161 14.97 -29.15 4.56
CA VAL A 1161 15.43 -29.06 5.95
C VAL A 1161 14.63 -28.04 6.80
N PRO A 1162 14.33 -26.82 6.31
CA PRO A 1162 13.50 -25.87 7.06
C PRO A 1162 12.11 -26.38 7.43
N TYR A 1163 11.52 -27.31 6.67
CA TYR A 1163 10.21 -27.90 7.00
C TYR A 1163 10.29 -28.99 8.09
N PHE A 1164 11.49 -29.42 8.49
CA PHE A 1164 11.72 -30.45 9.51
C PHE A 1164 12.29 -29.91 10.81
N ASP A 1165 13.08 -28.84 10.77
CA ASP A 1165 13.54 -28.12 11.97
C ASP A 1165 12.37 -27.46 12.73
N PRO A 1166 12.05 -27.88 13.98
CA PRO A 1166 10.96 -27.31 14.77
C PRO A 1166 11.11 -25.81 15.11
N SER A 1167 12.30 -25.22 14.92
CA SER A 1167 12.53 -23.79 15.16
C SER A 1167 11.81 -22.91 14.13
N THR A 1168 11.60 -23.39 12.90
CA THR A 1168 11.19 -22.54 11.77
C THR A 1168 9.68 -22.30 11.69
N GLN A 1169 9.31 -21.27 10.92
CA GLN A 1169 7.91 -21.04 10.53
C GLN A 1169 7.42 -22.06 9.49
N LEU A 1170 8.30 -22.62 8.64
CA LEU A 1170 7.94 -23.59 7.59
C LEU A 1170 7.59 -24.96 8.17
N TYR A 1171 8.24 -25.38 9.26
CA TYR A 1171 7.82 -26.53 10.04
C TYR A 1171 6.42 -26.34 10.62
N LYS A 1172 6.17 -25.19 11.27
CA LYS A 1172 4.85 -24.84 11.82
C LYS A 1172 3.78 -24.80 10.71
N GLU A 1173 4.12 -24.31 9.52
CA GLU A 1173 3.25 -24.27 8.34
C GLU A 1173 2.96 -25.68 7.78
N ARG A 1174 3.96 -26.56 7.68
CA ARG A 1174 3.74 -27.98 7.33
C ARG A 1174 2.84 -28.69 8.36
N LEU A 1175 3.00 -28.40 9.65
CA LEU A 1175 2.18 -29.01 10.70
C LEU A 1175 0.70 -28.59 10.63
N LEU A 1176 0.39 -27.45 10.01
CA LEU A 1176 -0.96 -26.92 9.86
C LEU A 1176 -1.74 -27.60 8.72
N TYR A 1177 -1.11 -27.76 7.55
CA TYR A 1177 -1.78 -28.30 6.35
C TYR A 1177 -1.58 -29.83 6.23
N ARG A 1178 -1.87 -30.58 7.31
CA ARG A 1178 -1.75 -32.05 7.40
C ARG A 1178 -3.08 -32.78 7.10
#